data_AF-A0AB34G061-F1
#
_entry.id   AF-A0AB34G061-F1
#
_cell.length_a   1.000
_cell.length_b   1.000
_cell.length_c   1.000
_cell.angle_alpha   90.00
_cell.angle_beta   90.00
_cell.angle_gamma   90.00
#
_symmetry.space_group_name_H-M   'P 1'
#
loop_
_entity.id
_entity.type
_entity.pdbx_description
1 polymer ?
#
loop_
_entity_poly.entity_id
_entity_poly.type
_entity_poly.pdbx_seq_one_letter_code
_entity_poly.pdbx_strand_id
1 'polypeptide(L)'
;MNRYVHTTEARPFVVVVFVVMVMVMVMVMAVVPVWIWTLHTLLHNAPKGAFQVTVVDAQDAIGGLWPTSKSDTGRLVHPLMVANQSRHTMHFSDLGWDEDAPQLPRAWQVGKYLERYMDRYLTGNPDFELVLGTRVVKTEPSHRGSAGWEVLLRGPDGKEETRTFQKLIVASGYFGKPIIPQSLTASASVPVVPSSQYRDLDSLLGDRPAGKGRKILVVGGQMSGVEIAGTIASHLSSAINSPEPCAIPDIDKYSVHHVVQRPIWVFPLYTTPEPTAAAAPFLPLDFSSYNRNNRPQPLVNTQGHISPSMAKVVHGIYEKALGSNQAAFSPLLCVDDDTKTQPPYLAVSDWYCDFVRSGQITLHKGKVEALDGDTAVLSNGGGRIDDVAAVVVATGFDPSPCLDFFPKDVLDTMHFSPKHTELPLALAFHGATCHDLSNLGFVGFYRSPYWGVMQMQARFLVELWTKSILFALPMRQALSTDDSMRRILELRDDPRLSQFPMGDYPWLMQEFAQALSIEPSAPSFAGVPLLPHNNQPLDMLTPARYSSLADSEEAKAEAARLMRNTLDTTIAGLTSPKFVARAVFRSLLGTWKLERDLTSRLPSHPSGHFSGTAQFLLRKRTSDGIQCAKDGTPASYSDDDEGMEYLYIEDGEFKTDGGFGFRATRRYVWRYDEPTDTLSVWFAKPEDQKRADYLFHEVEFVKPDRGGRDADGWKAKAGHLCIDDYYDVKYNFAFEAVNLRDWTIEYTVNGPKKDYTIHGTYTR
;
A
#
# COMPACT_ATOMS: atom_id res chain seq x y z
N MET A 1 45.55 -49.99 -36.60
CA MET A 1 45.40 -49.77 -35.16
C MET A 1 45.82 -48.35 -34.84
N ASN A 2 44.89 -47.47 -34.46
CA ASN A 2 45.20 -46.24 -33.73
C ASN A 2 43.98 -45.85 -32.90
N ARG A 3 44.19 -45.49 -31.64
CA ARG A 3 43.13 -45.11 -30.70
C ARG A 3 42.80 -43.64 -30.91
N TYR A 4 41.52 -43.30 -30.97
CA TYR A 4 41.04 -41.99 -30.52
C TYR A 4 40.28 -42.19 -29.22
N VAL A 5 40.71 -41.46 -28.19
CA VAL A 5 40.10 -41.46 -26.86
C VAL A 5 39.07 -40.33 -26.85
N HIS A 6 37.78 -40.67 -26.67
CA HIS A 6 36.79 -39.67 -26.30
C HIS A 6 36.83 -39.46 -24.78
N THR A 7 37.49 -38.38 -24.36
CA THR A 7 37.25 -37.78 -23.04
C THR A 7 35.96 -36.97 -23.11
N THR A 8 34.85 -37.55 -22.65
CA THR A 8 33.65 -36.76 -22.33
C THR A 8 33.89 -36.02 -21.01
N GLU A 9 34.30 -34.75 -21.10
CA GLU A 9 34.21 -33.83 -19.97
C GLU A 9 32.74 -33.56 -19.67
N ALA A 10 32.20 -34.25 -18.65
CA ALA A 10 30.92 -33.88 -18.06
C ALA A 10 31.09 -32.53 -17.36
N ARG A 11 30.58 -31.46 -17.96
CA ARG A 11 30.46 -30.16 -17.27
C ARG A 11 29.46 -30.33 -16.11
N PRO A 12 29.78 -29.89 -14.89
CA PRO A 12 28.84 -29.97 -13.78
C PRO A 12 27.71 -28.96 -13.99
N PHE A 13 26.52 -29.47 -14.31
CA PHE A 13 25.30 -28.67 -14.31
C PHE A 13 24.94 -28.30 -12.86
N VAL A 14 24.55 -27.04 -12.63
CA VAL A 14 24.08 -26.58 -11.32
C VAL A 14 22.56 -26.55 -11.33
N VAL A 15 21.92 -27.53 -10.71
CA VAL A 15 20.46 -27.54 -10.53
C VAL A 15 20.13 -26.75 -9.24
N VAL A 16 19.26 -25.76 -9.36
CA VAL A 16 18.80 -24.89 -8.28
C VAL A 16 17.34 -25.19 -7.95
N VAL A 17 17.02 -25.35 -6.65
CA VAL A 17 15.62 -25.34 -6.18
C VAL A 17 15.24 -23.98 -5.65
N PHE A 18 14.05 -23.54 -6.01
CA PHE A 18 13.31 -22.57 -5.22
C PHE A 18 12.35 -23.28 -4.29
N VAL A 19 12.56 -23.13 -2.99
CA VAL A 19 11.54 -23.49 -2.00
C VAL A 19 10.60 -22.31 -1.87
N VAL A 20 9.44 -22.40 -2.53
CA VAL A 20 8.35 -21.44 -2.40
C VAL A 20 7.28 -22.06 -1.51
N MET A 21 7.57 -22.17 -0.22
CA MET A 21 6.56 -22.54 0.76
C MET A 21 5.76 -21.32 1.19
N VAL A 22 4.62 -21.09 0.52
CA VAL A 22 3.59 -20.22 1.08
C VAL A 22 2.65 -21.07 1.94
N MET A 23 2.70 -20.84 3.25
CA MET A 23 1.65 -21.25 4.18
C MET A 23 1.05 -20.02 4.84
N VAL A 24 -0.15 -19.66 4.36
CA VAL A 24 -1.23 -19.08 5.16
C VAL A 24 -0.90 -17.73 5.85
N MET A 25 -1.14 -16.63 5.11
CA MET A 25 -1.71 -15.31 5.53
C MET A 25 -0.73 -14.15 5.88
N VAL A 26 -0.96 -12.81 5.86
CA VAL A 26 -1.57 -11.80 4.91
C VAL A 26 -0.96 -10.38 5.13
N MET A 27 -1.15 -9.50 4.13
CA MET A 27 -1.19 -8.03 4.16
C MET A 27 0.13 -7.33 3.85
N VAL A 28 0.05 -6.39 2.90
CA VAL A 28 1.19 -5.94 2.09
C VAL A 28 2.13 -5.04 2.88
N MET A 29 3.12 -5.68 3.47
CA MET A 29 4.46 -5.50 2.91
C MET A 29 4.70 -6.59 1.87
N ALA A 30 4.92 -6.21 0.61
CA ALA A 30 5.05 -7.12 -0.52
C ALA A 30 6.22 -8.10 -0.35
N VAL A 31 5.91 -9.36 -0.04
CA VAL A 31 6.83 -10.50 -0.10
C VAL A 31 6.01 -11.77 -0.44
N VAL A 32 5.85 -12.22 -1.68
CA VAL A 32 6.87 -12.12 -2.74
C VAL A 32 6.39 -12.51 -4.15
N PRO A 33 7.03 -11.96 -5.19
CA PRO A 33 7.21 -12.57 -6.51
C PRO A 33 8.66 -12.98 -6.83
N VAL A 34 9.55 -12.91 -5.83
CA VAL A 34 11.00 -13.14 -5.91
C VAL A 34 11.43 -14.27 -6.82
N TRP A 35 10.77 -15.42 -6.77
CA TRP A 35 11.24 -16.57 -7.52
C TRP A 35 11.21 -16.25 -9.02
N ILE A 36 10.11 -15.66 -9.51
CA ILE A 36 9.92 -15.27 -10.92
C ILE A 36 11.09 -14.41 -11.42
N TRP A 37 11.53 -13.42 -10.65
CA TRP A 37 12.64 -12.57 -11.07
C TRP A 37 14.02 -13.22 -10.88
N THR A 38 14.22 -13.96 -9.78
CA THR A 38 15.48 -14.67 -9.55
C THR A 38 15.73 -15.71 -10.64
N LEU A 39 14.68 -16.37 -11.13
CA LEU A 39 14.71 -17.22 -12.31
C LEU A 39 15.17 -16.47 -13.55
N HIS A 40 14.59 -15.29 -13.83
CA HIS A 40 15.04 -14.50 -14.97
C HIS A 40 16.55 -14.20 -14.88
N THR A 41 17.06 -13.87 -13.69
CA THR A 41 18.50 -13.65 -13.49
C THR A 41 19.33 -14.91 -13.74
N LEU A 42 18.91 -16.04 -13.18
CA LEU A 42 19.61 -17.33 -13.32
C LEU A 42 19.61 -17.84 -14.77
N LEU A 43 18.54 -17.57 -15.53
CA LEU A 43 18.33 -18.14 -16.86
C LEU A 43 18.77 -17.20 -18.00
N HIS A 44 18.71 -15.87 -17.81
CA HIS A 44 18.99 -14.87 -18.84
C HIS A 44 20.19 -13.96 -18.54
N ASN A 45 20.47 -13.65 -17.27
CA ASN A 45 21.63 -12.82 -16.91
C ASN A 45 22.89 -13.63 -16.54
N ALA A 46 22.77 -14.93 -16.27
CA ALA A 46 23.90 -15.83 -16.04
C ALA A 46 24.49 -16.32 -17.39
N PRO A 47 25.73 -16.87 -17.40
CA PRO A 47 26.25 -17.57 -18.58
C PRO A 47 25.31 -18.70 -19.03
N LYS A 48 25.04 -18.80 -20.34
CA LYS A 48 24.09 -19.77 -20.88
C LYS A 48 24.40 -21.22 -20.43
N GLY A 49 23.41 -21.88 -19.83
CA GLY A 49 23.54 -23.24 -19.30
C GLY A 49 24.31 -23.33 -17.97
N ALA A 50 24.55 -22.21 -17.27
CA ALA A 50 25.14 -22.23 -15.93
C ALA A 50 24.18 -22.85 -14.89
N PHE A 51 22.87 -22.71 -15.08
CA PHE A 51 21.83 -23.19 -14.18
C PHE A 51 20.73 -23.94 -14.92
N GLN A 52 20.23 -24.99 -14.29
CA GLN A 52 18.90 -25.56 -14.53
C GLN A 52 18.07 -25.35 -13.27
N VAL A 53 16.79 -25.03 -13.41
CA VAL A 53 16.05 -24.49 -12.26
C VAL A 53 14.67 -25.09 -12.11
N THR A 54 14.43 -25.70 -10.95
CA THR A 54 13.13 -26.21 -10.53
C THR A 54 12.55 -25.28 -9.47
N VAL A 55 11.35 -24.74 -9.71
CA VAL A 55 10.56 -24.05 -8.69
C VAL A 55 9.52 -25.01 -8.14
N VAL A 56 9.44 -25.10 -6.82
CA VAL A 56 8.40 -25.87 -6.12
C VAL A 56 7.56 -24.90 -5.29
N ASP A 57 6.26 -24.82 -5.59
CA ASP A 57 5.28 -24.06 -4.82
C ASP A 57 4.17 -24.98 -4.30
N ALA A 58 3.80 -24.77 -3.03
CA ALA A 58 2.71 -25.49 -2.39
C ALA A 58 1.32 -25.02 -2.84
N GLN A 59 1.22 -23.85 -3.46
CA GLN A 59 0.00 -23.38 -4.12
C GLN A 59 -0.14 -23.98 -5.52
N ASP A 60 -1.38 -24.13 -5.98
CA ASP A 60 -1.75 -24.56 -7.33
C ASP A 60 -1.62 -23.46 -8.40
N ALA A 61 -1.33 -22.22 -8.00
CA ALA A 61 -1.15 -21.08 -8.89
C ALA A 61 -0.04 -20.11 -8.42
N ILE A 62 0.68 -19.53 -9.38
CA ILE A 62 1.72 -18.52 -9.14
C ILE A 62 1.16 -17.24 -8.50
N GLY A 63 2.02 -16.40 -7.89
CA GLY A 63 1.65 -15.10 -7.31
C GLY A 63 1.83 -15.02 -5.78
N GLY A 64 1.91 -16.17 -5.10
CA GLY A 64 2.22 -16.25 -3.67
C GLY A 64 1.14 -15.60 -2.80
N LEU A 65 1.42 -14.42 -2.23
CA LEU A 65 0.42 -13.66 -1.47
C LEU A 65 -0.58 -12.91 -2.35
N TRP A 66 -0.22 -12.67 -3.62
CA TRP A 66 -0.95 -11.81 -4.54
C TRP A 66 -1.99 -12.61 -5.32
N PRO A 67 -3.29 -12.28 -5.17
CA PRO A 67 -4.34 -12.88 -5.99
C PRO A 67 -4.14 -12.55 -7.47
N THR A 68 -4.62 -13.42 -8.36
CA THR A 68 -4.50 -13.22 -9.83
C THR A 68 -5.82 -12.84 -10.50
N SER A 69 -6.90 -12.68 -9.74
CA SER A 69 -8.19 -12.17 -10.21
C SER A 69 -8.98 -11.49 -9.08
N LYS A 70 -10.07 -10.78 -9.42
CA LYS A 70 -10.95 -10.14 -8.43
C LYS A 70 -11.68 -11.14 -7.51
N SER A 71 -11.93 -12.35 -8.00
CA SER A 71 -12.61 -13.43 -7.27
C SER A 71 -11.65 -14.39 -6.54
N ASP A 72 -10.33 -14.22 -6.70
CA ASP A 72 -9.31 -15.00 -5.99
C ASP A 72 -9.25 -14.56 -4.51
N THR A 73 -10.16 -15.14 -3.73
CA THR A 73 -10.35 -14.89 -2.30
C THR A 73 -9.63 -15.90 -1.41
N GLY A 74 -9.16 -17.01 -1.99
CA GLY A 74 -8.42 -18.06 -1.28
C GLY A 74 -6.99 -17.67 -0.90
N ARG A 75 -6.45 -16.64 -1.55
CA ARG A 75 -5.13 -16.10 -1.22
C ARG A 75 -5.13 -15.21 -0.01
N LEU A 76 -3.90 -14.78 0.29
CA LEU A 76 -3.58 -14.07 1.50
C LEU A 76 -4.18 -12.66 1.40
N VAL A 77 -3.73 -11.83 0.47
CA VAL A 77 -4.22 -10.47 0.33
C VAL A 77 -5.61 -10.44 -0.28
N HIS A 78 -6.45 -9.56 0.27
CA HIS A 78 -7.76 -9.25 -0.30
C HIS A 78 -7.62 -8.74 -1.74
N PRO A 79 -8.29 -9.32 -2.75
CA PRO A 79 -8.03 -9.03 -4.16
C PRO A 79 -8.18 -7.55 -4.53
N LEU A 80 -9.14 -6.87 -3.90
CA LEU A 80 -9.45 -5.46 -4.16
C LEU A 80 -8.59 -4.47 -3.36
N MET A 81 -7.70 -4.94 -2.47
CA MET A 81 -6.87 -4.07 -1.63
C MET A 81 -5.87 -3.28 -2.48
N VAL A 82 -5.78 -1.97 -2.26
CA VAL A 82 -4.85 -1.08 -2.96
C VAL A 82 -3.44 -1.23 -2.36
N ALA A 83 -2.42 -1.24 -3.21
CA ALA A 83 -1.03 -1.21 -2.76
C ALA A 83 -0.65 0.15 -2.16
N ASN A 84 0.18 0.12 -1.10
CA ASN A 84 0.74 1.32 -0.45
C ASN A 84 1.99 1.88 -1.15
N GLN A 85 2.37 1.29 -2.29
CA GLN A 85 3.47 1.70 -3.16
C GLN A 85 2.95 1.82 -4.59
N SER A 86 3.56 2.71 -5.37
CA SER A 86 3.14 2.94 -6.74
C SER A 86 3.71 1.92 -7.71
N ARG A 87 3.09 1.89 -8.90
CA ARG A 87 3.59 1.19 -10.08
C ARG A 87 5.03 1.58 -10.48
N HIS A 88 5.57 2.68 -9.94
CA HIS A 88 6.94 3.16 -10.16
C HIS A 88 7.99 2.56 -9.20
N THR A 89 7.57 1.87 -8.13
CA THR A 89 8.48 1.15 -7.21
C THR A 89 8.20 -0.34 -7.13
N MET A 90 6.96 -0.76 -7.37
CA MET A 90 6.54 -2.16 -7.48
C MET A 90 6.75 -2.72 -8.88
N HIS A 91 7.96 -2.66 -9.44
CA HIS A 91 8.27 -3.30 -10.72
C HIS A 91 9.74 -3.76 -10.74
N PHE A 92 10.07 -4.69 -11.64
CA PHE A 92 11.46 -5.04 -11.93
C PHE A 92 12.02 -4.13 -13.04
N SER A 93 13.35 -3.95 -13.10
CA SER A 93 13.98 -2.97 -14.00
C SER A 93 13.67 -3.18 -15.50
N ASP A 94 13.25 -4.38 -15.86
CA ASP A 94 13.13 -4.92 -17.22
C ASP A 94 11.68 -5.16 -17.69
N LEU A 95 10.67 -4.95 -16.83
CA LEU A 95 9.26 -5.02 -17.22
C LEU A 95 8.38 -3.99 -16.50
N GLY A 96 7.73 -3.12 -17.27
CA GLY A 96 6.69 -2.21 -16.79
C GLY A 96 5.30 -2.81 -16.62
N TRP A 97 4.52 -2.11 -15.80
CA TRP A 97 3.07 -2.20 -15.77
C TRP A 97 2.45 -1.86 -17.13
N ASP A 98 1.21 -2.28 -17.34
CA ASP A 98 0.41 -1.84 -18.49
C ASP A 98 0.16 -0.33 -18.42
N GLU A 99 -0.04 0.33 -19.56
CA GLU A 99 -0.05 1.80 -19.60
C GLU A 99 -1.23 2.40 -18.83
N ASP A 100 -2.36 1.70 -18.87
CA ASP A 100 -3.63 1.96 -18.18
C ASP A 100 -3.68 1.47 -16.72
N ALA A 101 -2.66 0.74 -16.25
CA ALA A 101 -2.61 0.28 -14.86
C ALA A 101 -2.64 1.49 -13.90
N PRO A 102 -3.48 1.48 -12.85
CA PRO A 102 -3.60 2.61 -11.93
C PRO A 102 -2.27 2.87 -11.24
N GLN A 103 -2.09 4.11 -10.76
CA GLN A 103 -0.85 4.53 -10.12
C GLN A 103 -0.51 3.67 -8.90
N LEU A 104 -1.54 3.27 -8.15
CA LEU A 104 -1.46 2.35 -7.03
C LEU A 104 -2.26 1.08 -7.38
N PRO A 105 -1.61 -0.02 -7.79
CA PRO A 105 -2.31 -1.22 -8.24
C PRO A 105 -3.11 -1.89 -7.12
N ARG A 106 -4.28 -2.44 -7.45
CA ARG A 106 -4.99 -3.39 -6.58
C ARG A 106 -4.26 -4.73 -6.56
N ALA A 107 -4.40 -5.48 -5.48
CA ALA A 107 -3.67 -6.73 -5.25
C ALA A 107 -3.83 -7.75 -6.40
N TRP A 108 -5.02 -7.85 -7.00
CA TRP A 108 -5.26 -8.72 -8.15
C TRP A 108 -4.47 -8.32 -9.41
N GLN A 109 -4.21 -7.01 -9.60
CA GLN A 109 -3.41 -6.49 -10.71
C GLN A 109 -1.92 -6.79 -10.50
N VAL A 110 -1.46 -6.85 -9.24
CA VAL A 110 -0.10 -7.33 -8.94
C VAL A 110 0.04 -8.79 -9.38
N GLY A 111 -0.93 -9.66 -9.11
CA GLY A 111 -0.91 -11.02 -9.66
C GLY A 111 -0.85 -11.06 -11.19
N LYS A 112 -1.61 -10.19 -11.89
CA LYS A 112 -1.55 -10.08 -13.36
C LYS A 112 -0.20 -9.61 -13.89
N TYR A 113 0.47 -8.67 -13.23
CA TYR A 113 1.84 -8.29 -13.57
C TYR A 113 2.81 -9.49 -13.49
N LEU A 114 2.58 -10.40 -12.54
CA LEU A 114 3.42 -11.58 -12.33
C LEU A 114 3.16 -12.71 -13.33
N GLU A 115 1.90 -12.92 -13.73
CA GLU A 115 1.57 -13.77 -14.88
C GLU A 115 2.25 -13.24 -16.15
N ARG A 116 2.15 -11.94 -16.44
CA ARG A 116 2.84 -11.30 -17.57
C ARG A 116 4.37 -11.47 -17.53
N TYR A 117 4.98 -11.38 -16.34
CA TYR A 117 6.43 -11.58 -16.20
C TYR A 117 6.81 -13.06 -16.43
N MET A 118 6.07 -14.00 -15.85
CA MET A 118 6.24 -15.44 -16.07
C MET A 118 6.18 -15.78 -17.56
N ASP A 119 5.14 -15.31 -18.26
CA ASP A 119 4.93 -15.58 -19.69
C ASP A 119 6.00 -14.96 -20.58
N ARG A 120 6.52 -13.78 -20.21
CA ARG A 120 7.56 -13.08 -21.00
C ARG A 120 8.94 -13.72 -20.89
N TYR A 121 9.31 -14.27 -19.74
CA TYR A 121 10.69 -14.66 -19.45
C TYR A 121 10.91 -16.16 -19.16
N LEU A 122 9.86 -16.88 -18.76
CA LEU A 122 10.01 -18.22 -18.17
C LEU A 122 9.21 -19.28 -18.92
N THR A 123 7.97 -18.98 -19.32
CA THR A 123 7.12 -19.90 -20.08
C THR A 123 7.82 -20.35 -21.37
N GLY A 124 8.07 -21.66 -21.50
CA GLY A 124 8.74 -22.26 -22.66
C GLY A 124 10.29 -22.30 -22.59
N ASN A 125 10.92 -21.85 -21.51
CA ASN A 125 12.36 -21.99 -21.33
C ASN A 125 12.74 -23.47 -21.01
N PRO A 126 13.65 -24.11 -21.75
CA PRO A 126 13.96 -25.54 -21.57
C PRO A 126 14.78 -25.87 -20.32
N ASP A 127 15.46 -24.88 -19.71
CA ASP A 127 16.26 -25.07 -18.48
C ASP A 127 15.44 -24.73 -17.21
N PHE A 128 14.11 -24.65 -17.33
CA PHE A 128 13.19 -24.26 -16.27
C PHE A 128 12.02 -25.26 -16.09
N GLU A 129 11.77 -25.65 -14.84
CA GLU A 129 10.65 -26.48 -14.41
C GLU A 129 9.84 -25.75 -13.32
N LEU A 130 8.52 -25.72 -13.45
CA LEU A 130 7.59 -25.22 -12.42
C LEU A 130 6.72 -26.36 -11.91
N VAL A 131 6.78 -26.63 -10.60
CA VAL A 131 6.05 -27.70 -9.92
C VAL A 131 5.12 -27.08 -8.89
N LEU A 132 3.85 -26.91 -9.26
CA LEU A 132 2.78 -26.36 -8.42
C LEU A 132 2.07 -27.45 -7.60
N GLY A 133 1.29 -27.03 -6.61
CA GLY A 133 0.51 -27.91 -5.72
C GLY A 133 1.38 -28.88 -4.91
N THR A 134 2.68 -28.60 -4.78
CA THR A 134 3.70 -29.53 -4.29
C THR A 134 4.47 -28.90 -3.16
N ARG A 135 4.46 -29.56 -2.00
CA ARG A 135 5.07 -29.04 -0.77
C ARG A 135 6.49 -29.55 -0.63
N VAL A 136 7.45 -28.66 -0.38
CA VAL A 136 8.73 -29.06 0.22
C VAL A 136 8.45 -29.45 1.67
N VAL A 137 8.75 -30.69 2.03
CA VAL A 137 8.51 -31.24 3.38
C VAL A 137 9.78 -31.16 4.23
N LYS A 138 10.94 -31.39 3.61
CA LYS A 138 12.23 -31.43 4.28
C LYS A 138 13.37 -31.15 3.30
N THR A 139 14.43 -30.51 3.77
CA THR A 139 15.73 -30.41 3.07
C THR A 139 16.83 -31.02 3.94
N GLU A 140 17.85 -31.63 3.35
CA GLU A 140 19.03 -32.13 4.07
C GLU A 140 20.30 -31.86 3.25
N PRO A 141 21.40 -31.39 3.85
CA PRO A 141 22.69 -31.31 3.15
C PRO A 141 23.14 -32.70 2.67
N SER A 142 23.53 -32.82 1.40
CA SER A 142 23.93 -34.12 0.84
C SER A 142 25.23 -34.63 1.45
N HIS A 143 25.17 -35.77 2.12
CA HIS A 143 26.35 -36.45 2.67
C HIS A 143 27.10 -37.31 1.64
N ARG A 144 26.64 -37.39 0.38
CA ARG A 144 27.13 -38.35 -0.63
C ARG A 144 28.37 -37.89 -1.42
N GLY A 145 29.24 -37.08 -0.81
CA GLY A 145 30.53 -36.69 -1.38
C GLY A 145 30.50 -35.57 -2.44
N SER A 146 29.32 -35.01 -2.76
CA SER A 146 29.17 -33.78 -3.54
C SER A 146 28.35 -32.76 -2.75
N ALA A 147 28.79 -31.49 -2.74
CA ALA A 147 28.06 -30.42 -2.07
C ALA A 147 26.71 -30.19 -2.75
N GLY A 148 25.62 -30.28 -1.98
CA GLY A 148 24.26 -30.21 -2.48
C GLY A 148 23.22 -30.43 -1.38
N TRP A 149 21.98 -30.64 -1.79
CA TRP A 149 20.79 -30.80 -0.97
C TRP A 149 19.96 -31.99 -1.46
N GLU A 150 19.53 -32.87 -0.56
CA GLU A 150 18.43 -33.80 -0.79
C GLU A 150 17.14 -33.10 -0.32
N VAL A 151 16.09 -33.08 -1.15
CA VAL A 151 14.85 -32.32 -0.92
C VAL A 151 13.66 -33.26 -1.07
N LEU A 152 12.93 -33.44 0.04
CA LEU A 152 11.70 -34.24 0.09
C LEU A 152 10.51 -33.37 -0.32
N LEU A 153 9.85 -33.76 -1.40
CA LEU A 153 8.67 -33.14 -1.96
C LEU A 153 7.44 -34.01 -1.69
N ARG A 154 6.28 -33.39 -1.45
CA ARG A 154 4.99 -34.07 -1.36
C ARG A 154 4.01 -33.46 -2.35
N GLY A 155 3.55 -34.25 -3.31
CA GLY A 155 2.60 -33.84 -4.35
C GLY A 155 1.16 -33.72 -3.85
N PRO A 156 0.23 -33.25 -4.71
CA PRO A 156 -1.18 -33.07 -4.36
C PRO A 156 -1.93 -34.40 -4.12
N ASP A 157 -1.39 -35.53 -4.60
CA ASP A 157 -1.88 -36.88 -4.31
C ASP A 157 -1.35 -37.46 -2.99
N GLY A 158 -0.58 -36.67 -2.24
CA GLY A 158 0.04 -37.07 -0.98
C GLY A 158 1.28 -37.96 -1.11
N LYS A 159 1.70 -38.33 -2.33
CA LYS A 159 2.94 -39.10 -2.53
C LYS A 159 4.15 -38.23 -2.25
N GLU A 160 5.19 -38.87 -1.73
CA GLU A 160 6.47 -38.23 -1.46
C GLU A 160 7.55 -38.71 -2.44
N GLU A 161 8.36 -37.77 -2.93
CA GLU A 161 9.54 -38.04 -3.74
C GLU A 161 10.73 -37.24 -3.21
N THR A 162 11.95 -37.78 -3.35
CA THR A 162 13.18 -37.04 -2.99
C THR A 162 13.94 -36.68 -4.26
N ARG A 163 14.24 -35.41 -4.45
CA ARG A 163 15.06 -34.89 -5.55
C ARG A 163 16.36 -34.29 -4.99
N THR A 164 17.42 -34.27 -5.81
CA THR A 164 18.77 -33.84 -5.39
C THR A 164 19.26 -32.64 -6.19
N PHE A 165 19.84 -31.64 -5.53
CA PHE A 165 20.16 -30.36 -6.12
C PHE A 165 21.48 -29.79 -5.61
N GLN A 166 22.19 -28.99 -6.41
CA GLN A 166 23.50 -28.44 -6.05
C GLN A 166 23.37 -27.16 -5.22
N LYS A 167 22.33 -26.36 -5.48
CA LYS A 167 22.05 -25.08 -4.82
C LYS A 167 20.58 -25.00 -4.37
N LEU A 168 20.33 -24.26 -3.30
CA LEU A 168 19.00 -24.01 -2.75
C LEU A 168 18.78 -22.51 -2.60
N ILE A 169 17.67 -21.99 -3.12
CA ILE A 169 17.19 -20.64 -2.87
C ILE A 169 15.89 -20.70 -2.08
N VAL A 170 15.85 -19.99 -0.97
CA VAL A 170 14.64 -19.81 -0.17
C VAL A 170 13.92 -18.54 -0.63
N ALA A 171 12.71 -18.76 -1.14
CA ALA A 171 11.81 -17.74 -1.67
C ALA A 171 10.39 -17.90 -1.09
N SER A 172 10.25 -18.60 0.04
CA SER A 172 9.00 -18.83 0.79
C SER A 172 8.33 -17.55 1.29
N GLY A 173 9.09 -16.46 1.36
CA GLY A 173 8.63 -15.19 1.91
C GLY A 173 8.58 -15.20 3.43
N TYR A 174 8.14 -14.08 4.00
CA TYR A 174 8.25 -13.80 5.44
C TYR A 174 6.91 -13.94 6.19
N PHE A 175 5.78 -13.83 5.47
CA PHE A 175 4.43 -13.93 6.04
C PHE A 175 3.97 -15.38 6.06
N GLY A 176 4.45 -16.11 7.08
CA GLY A 176 3.94 -17.42 7.47
C GLY A 176 2.62 -17.29 8.22
N LYS A 177 2.47 -17.97 9.36
CA LYS A 177 1.17 -18.11 10.04
C LYS A 177 0.74 -16.85 10.81
N PRO A 178 -0.55 -16.43 10.78
CA PRO A 178 -1.04 -15.32 11.60
C PRO A 178 -0.89 -15.59 13.09
N ILE A 179 -0.35 -14.60 13.80
CA ILE A 179 -0.24 -14.61 15.26
C ILE A 179 -1.61 -14.20 15.82
N ILE A 180 -2.40 -15.19 16.24
CA ILE A 180 -3.66 -14.98 16.98
C ILE A 180 -3.42 -15.39 18.43
N PRO A 181 -3.42 -14.46 19.41
CA PRO A 181 -3.25 -14.81 20.81
C PRO A 181 -4.35 -15.76 21.30
N GLN A 182 -3.98 -16.85 21.96
CA GLN A 182 -4.92 -17.87 22.46
C GLN A 182 -5.98 -17.29 23.41
N SER A 183 -5.64 -16.23 24.16
CA SER A 183 -6.58 -15.54 25.04
C SER A 183 -7.71 -14.80 24.32
N LEU A 184 -7.62 -14.61 22.99
CA LEU A 184 -8.72 -14.09 22.18
C LEU A 184 -9.64 -15.21 21.67
N THR A 185 -9.19 -16.45 21.60
CA THR A 185 -9.96 -17.57 21.01
C THR A 185 -10.49 -18.56 22.05
N ALA A 186 -9.86 -18.68 23.22
CA ALA A 186 -10.18 -19.70 24.22
C ALA A 186 -11.59 -19.58 24.86
N SER A 187 -12.20 -18.40 24.84
CA SER A 187 -13.52 -18.15 25.45
C SER A 187 -14.42 -17.24 24.60
N ALA A 188 -14.14 -17.16 23.30
CA ALA A 188 -14.89 -16.35 22.35
C ALA A 188 -16.30 -16.92 22.09
N SER A 189 -17.34 -16.10 22.24
CA SER A 189 -18.69 -16.39 21.70
C SER A 189 -18.95 -15.66 20.37
N VAL A 190 -17.88 -15.18 19.74
CA VAL A 190 -17.92 -14.30 18.56
C VAL A 190 -16.87 -14.73 17.53
N PRO A 191 -17.06 -14.46 16.22
CA PRO A 191 -16.02 -14.69 15.23
C PRO A 191 -14.73 -13.96 15.60
N VAL A 192 -13.61 -14.69 15.59
CA VAL A 192 -12.27 -14.14 15.77
C VAL A 192 -11.48 -14.51 14.52
N VAL A 193 -11.39 -13.56 13.59
CA VAL A 193 -10.70 -13.73 12.31
C VAL A 193 -9.40 -12.92 12.33
N PRO A 194 -8.29 -13.39 11.77
CA PRO A 194 -7.16 -12.52 11.50
C PRO A 194 -7.55 -11.50 10.41
N SER A 195 -6.99 -10.28 10.42
CA SER A 195 -7.31 -9.22 9.44
C SER A 195 -7.27 -9.70 8.00
N SER A 196 -6.23 -10.49 7.75
CA SER A 196 -6.12 -11.57 6.79
C SER A 196 -7.39 -12.14 6.10
N GLN A 197 -8.35 -12.64 6.88
CA GLN A 197 -9.49 -13.42 6.38
C GLN A 197 -10.72 -12.56 6.13
N TYR A 198 -10.69 -11.29 6.54
CA TYR A 198 -11.75 -10.35 6.21
C TYR A 198 -11.89 -10.20 4.69
N ARG A 199 -13.12 -10.23 4.21
CA ARG A 199 -13.49 -9.96 2.82
C ARG A 199 -14.51 -8.83 2.76
N ASP A 200 -15.60 -9.01 3.47
CA ASP A 200 -16.73 -8.10 3.50
C ASP A 200 -17.43 -8.18 4.87
N LEU A 201 -18.52 -7.43 5.01
CA LEU A 201 -19.30 -7.45 6.24
C LEU A 201 -20.16 -8.71 6.35
N ASP A 202 -20.61 -9.29 5.23
CA ASP A 202 -21.49 -10.46 5.24
C ASP A 202 -20.76 -11.71 5.74
N SER A 203 -19.52 -11.94 5.30
CA SER A 203 -18.62 -12.99 5.80
C SER A 203 -18.18 -12.80 7.26
N LEU A 204 -18.26 -11.58 7.80
CA LEU A 204 -17.92 -11.27 9.19
C LEU A 204 -19.14 -11.29 10.13
N LEU A 205 -20.32 -10.90 9.64
CA LEU A 205 -21.51 -10.54 10.44
C LEU A 205 -22.83 -11.16 9.96
N GLY A 206 -22.89 -11.86 8.82
CA GLY A 206 -24.14 -12.26 8.17
C GLY A 206 -25.09 -13.11 9.04
N ASP A 207 -24.53 -13.93 9.93
CA ASP A 207 -25.29 -14.77 10.87
C ASP A 207 -25.67 -14.06 12.19
N ARG A 208 -25.46 -12.74 12.32
CA ARG A 208 -25.68 -12.02 13.59
C ARG A 208 -27.15 -11.63 13.80
N PRO A 209 -27.73 -11.95 14.98
CA PRO A 209 -29.10 -11.59 15.29
C PRO A 209 -29.23 -10.09 15.56
N ALA A 210 -30.39 -9.52 15.22
CA ALA A 210 -30.73 -8.15 15.59
C ALA A 210 -30.67 -7.93 17.11
N GLY A 211 -30.28 -6.72 17.51
CA GLY A 211 -30.31 -6.24 18.89
C GLY A 211 -29.08 -6.50 19.76
N LYS A 212 -28.05 -7.21 19.28
CA LYS A 212 -26.81 -7.50 20.03
C LYS A 212 -25.55 -7.43 19.15
N GLY A 213 -24.40 -7.22 19.78
CA GLY A 213 -23.08 -7.28 19.16
C GLY A 213 -22.91 -6.19 18.11
N ARG A 214 -22.63 -4.96 18.54
CA ARG A 214 -22.50 -3.78 17.65
C ARG A 214 -21.07 -3.32 17.38
N LYS A 215 -20.10 -3.80 18.15
CA LYS A 215 -18.72 -3.31 18.05
C LYS A 215 -17.84 -4.30 17.29
N ILE A 216 -17.29 -3.91 16.15
CA ILE A 216 -16.27 -4.69 15.45
C ILE A 216 -14.92 -4.33 16.05
N LEU A 217 -14.32 -5.25 16.82
CA LEU A 217 -13.07 -5.01 17.54
C LEU A 217 -11.87 -5.29 16.63
N VAL A 218 -11.03 -4.30 16.38
CA VAL A 218 -9.75 -4.46 15.68
C VAL A 218 -8.60 -4.46 16.69
N VAL A 219 -7.74 -5.47 16.62
CA VAL A 219 -6.65 -5.69 17.58
C VAL A 219 -5.28 -5.56 16.90
N GLY A 220 -4.55 -4.49 17.21
CA GLY A 220 -3.14 -4.32 16.83
C GLY A 220 -2.84 -2.98 16.14
N GLY A 221 -2.25 -2.04 16.88
CA GLY A 221 -1.90 -0.70 16.37
C GLY A 221 -0.64 -0.68 15.50
N GLN A 222 -0.68 -1.34 14.34
CA GLN A 222 0.32 -1.22 13.27
C GLN A 222 -0.38 -1.13 11.90
N MET A 223 0.39 -1.06 10.81
CA MET A 223 -0.10 -0.81 9.44
C MET A 223 -1.34 -1.64 9.06
N SER A 224 -1.35 -2.95 9.35
CA SER A 224 -2.49 -3.83 9.05
C SER A 224 -3.74 -3.54 9.88
N GLY A 225 -3.61 -3.14 11.16
CA GLY A 225 -4.74 -2.82 12.02
C GLY A 225 -5.36 -1.47 11.71
N VAL A 226 -4.53 -0.48 11.38
CA VAL A 226 -4.98 0.82 10.88
C VAL A 226 -5.77 0.66 9.58
N GLU A 227 -5.19 0.01 8.58
CA GLU A 227 -5.85 -0.10 7.27
C GLU A 227 -7.08 -1.01 7.30
N ILE A 228 -7.07 -2.13 8.04
CA ILE A 228 -8.28 -2.96 8.16
C ILE A 228 -9.41 -2.25 8.92
N ALA A 229 -9.09 -1.43 9.94
CA ALA A 229 -10.09 -0.59 10.60
C ALA A 229 -10.68 0.45 9.64
N GLY A 230 -9.84 1.06 8.79
CA GLY A 230 -10.28 1.97 7.72
C GLY A 230 -11.15 1.28 6.67
N THR A 231 -10.79 0.06 6.25
CA THR A 231 -11.57 -0.76 5.30
C THR A 231 -12.92 -1.19 5.89
N ILE A 232 -12.97 -1.65 7.15
CA ILE A 232 -14.23 -2.03 7.79
C ILE A 232 -15.14 -0.80 7.94
N ALA A 233 -14.59 0.36 8.34
CA ALA A 233 -15.36 1.60 8.43
C ALA A 233 -15.88 2.07 7.06
N SER A 234 -15.10 1.95 5.97
CA SER A 234 -15.58 2.28 4.62
C SER A 234 -16.68 1.33 4.15
N HIS A 235 -16.59 0.04 4.47
CA HIS A 235 -17.64 -0.94 4.18
C HIS A 235 -18.93 -0.63 4.97
N LEU A 236 -18.82 -0.32 6.27
CA LEU A 236 -19.97 0.09 7.10
C LEU A 236 -20.62 1.37 6.55
N SER A 237 -19.81 2.41 6.29
CA SER A 237 -20.29 3.65 5.68
C SER A 237 -20.99 3.39 4.35
N SER A 238 -20.45 2.49 3.52
CA SER A 238 -21.08 2.11 2.25
C SER A 238 -22.42 1.41 2.45
N ALA A 239 -22.51 0.45 3.36
CA ALA A 239 -23.75 -0.29 3.63
C ALA A 239 -24.85 0.60 4.21
N ILE A 240 -24.52 1.56 5.07
CA ILE A 240 -25.45 2.52 5.67
C ILE A 240 -25.97 3.53 4.64
N ASN A 241 -25.08 4.03 3.78
CA ASN A 241 -25.36 5.12 2.84
C ASN A 241 -25.75 4.66 1.43
N SER A 242 -25.71 3.35 1.16
CA SER A 242 -26.26 2.71 -0.04
C SER A 242 -27.74 3.06 -0.26
N PRO A 243 -28.21 3.28 -1.51
CA PRO A 243 -29.64 3.29 -1.82
C PRO A 243 -30.25 1.89 -1.80
N GLU A 244 -29.44 0.83 -1.97
CA GLU A 244 -29.89 -0.57 -1.86
C GLU A 244 -29.92 -1.03 -0.39
N PRO A 245 -30.91 -1.86 0.02
CA PRO A 245 -30.98 -2.39 1.37
C PRO A 245 -29.78 -3.26 1.73
N CYS A 246 -29.26 -3.11 2.95
CA CYS A 246 -28.28 -4.04 3.52
C CYS A 246 -29.00 -5.25 4.14
N ALA A 247 -28.46 -6.46 3.95
CA ALA A 247 -28.98 -7.68 4.55
C ALA A 247 -28.67 -7.79 6.06
N ILE A 248 -27.65 -7.09 6.56
CA ILE A 248 -27.20 -7.15 7.95
C ILE A 248 -28.14 -6.34 8.86
N PRO A 249 -28.76 -6.95 9.89
CA PRO A 249 -29.74 -6.28 10.74
C PRO A 249 -29.17 -5.12 11.58
N ASP A 250 -29.83 -3.97 11.49
CA ASP A 250 -29.43 -2.70 12.13
C ASP A 250 -27.98 -2.28 11.82
N ILE A 251 -27.58 -2.36 10.54
CA ILE A 251 -26.23 -1.99 10.09
C ILE A 251 -25.80 -0.57 10.54
N ASP A 252 -26.76 0.34 10.69
CA ASP A 252 -26.61 1.72 11.19
C ASP A 252 -26.11 1.81 12.64
N LYS A 253 -26.20 0.72 13.41
CA LYS A 253 -25.79 0.66 14.82
C LYS A 253 -24.38 0.10 15.01
N TYR A 254 -23.73 -0.38 13.95
CA TYR A 254 -22.39 -0.95 14.06
C TYR A 254 -21.30 0.12 14.05
N SER A 255 -20.24 -0.09 14.83
CA SER A 255 -19.06 0.77 14.90
C SER A 255 -17.77 -0.04 14.94
N VAL A 256 -16.67 0.57 14.50
CA VAL A 256 -15.33 -0.02 14.62
C VAL A 256 -14.68 0.43 15.93
N HIS A 257 -14.11 -0.51 16.68
CA HIS A 257 -13.37 -0.25 17.92
C HIS A 257 -11.93 -0.72 17.73
N HIS A 258 -10.97 0.19 17.62
CA HIS A 258 -9.57 -0.16 17.34
C HIS A 258 -8.67 0.04 18.58
N VAL A 259 -8.00 -1.03 19.01
CA VAL A 259 -7.11 -1.02 20.18
C VAL A 259 -5.67 -0.77 19.74
N VAL A 260 -5.14 0.39 20.11
CA VAL A 260 -3.79 0.88 19.76
C VAL A 260 -2.91 1.03 20.99
N GLN A 261 -1.64 0.60 20.89
CA GLN A 261 -0.69 0.68 22.00
C GLN A 261 -0.04 2.06 22.15
N ARG A 262 0.01 2.84 21.06
CA ARG A 262 0.79 4.08 20.90
C ARG A 262 0.20 4.92 19.76
N PRO A 263 0.49 6.23 19.67
CA PRO A 263 0.24 7.04 18.47
C PRO A 263 0.92 6.45 17.22
N ILE A 264 0.29 6.59 16.06
CA ILE A 264 0.74 6.05 14.77
C ILE A 264 0.61 7.15 13.72
N TRP A 265 1.66 7.39 12.96
CA TRP A 265 1.62 8.31 11.82
C TRP A 265 0.90 7.65 10.65
N VAL A 266 -0.38 7.95 10.48
CA VAL A 266 -1.16 7.51 9.32
C VAL A 266 -0.93 8.45 8.15
N PHE A 267 -0.38 7.92 7.05
CA PHE A 267 -0.17 8.61 5.79
C PHE A 267 -1.29 8.28 4.78
N PRO A 268 -1.79 9.25 4.01
CA PRO A 268 -2.59 8.96 2.83
C PRO A 268 -1.75 8.36 1.70
N LEU A 269 -2.42 7.76 0.73
CA LEU A 269 -1.80 7.11 -0.43
C LEU A 269 -1.10 8.11 -1.39
N TYR A 270 -1.57 9.36 -1.39
CA TYR A 270 -0.98 10.48 -2.13
C TYR A 270 -0.53 11.56 -1.15
N THR A 271 0.70 12.04 -1.31
CA THR A 271 1.32 13.06 -0.47
C THR A 271 1.81 14.24 -1.29
N THR A 272 2.24 15.31 -0.62
CA THR A 272 2.85 16.46 -1.28
C THR A 272 4.34 16.60 -0.93
N PRO A 273 5.20 16.90 -1.91
CA PRO A 273 6.58 17.31 -1.64
C PRO A 273 6.69 18.80 -1.22
N GLU A 274 5.59 19.57 -1.27
CA GLU A 274 5.54 20.99 -0.91
C GLU A 274 4.49 21.25 0.20
N PRO A 275 4.67 20.71 1.43
CA PRO A 275 3.62 20.67 2.46
C PRO A 275 3.16 22.02 3.02
N THR A 276 3.85 23.11 2.67
CA THR A 276 3.50 24.48 3.08
C THR A 276 2.64 25.22 2.04
N ALA A 277 2.42 24.66 0.86
CA ALA A 277 1.63 25.29 -0.19
C ALA A 277 0.13 25.06 0.02
N ALA A 278 -0.67 26.12 -0.03
CA ALA A 278 -2.14 26.04 0.04
C ALA A 278 -2.73 25.35 -1.21
N ALA A 279 -2.08 25.53 -2.37
CA ALA A 279 -2.31 24.74 -3.59
C ALA A 279 -1.20 23.68 -3.78
N ALA A 280 -1.12 22.75 -2.82
CA ALA A 280 -0.11 21.69 -2.78
C ALA A 280 -0.14 20.78 -4.04
N PRO A 281 0.99 20.53 -4.74
CA PRO A 281 1.08 19.48 -5.75
C PRO A 281 1.02 18.10 -5.08
N PHE A 282 0.43 17.11 -5.73
CA PHE A 282 0.32 15.75 -5.19
C PHE A 282 1.06 14.72 -6.05
N LEU A 283 1.61 13.70 -5.39
CA LEU A 283 2.26 12.53 -5.98
C LEU A 283 2.00 11.30 -5.08
N PRO A 284 2.11 10.06 -5.61
CA PRO A 284 2.10 8.86 -4.77
C PRO A 284 3.15 8.93 -3.63
N LEU A 285 2.81 8.38 -2.46
CA LEU A 285 3.60 8.46 -1.20
C LEU A 285 5.10 8.11 -1.36
N ASP A 286 5.41 7.15 -2.24
CA ASP A 286 6.77 6.66 -2.47
C ASP A 286 7.66 7.63 -3.26
N PHE A 287 7.11 8.57 -4.03
CA PHE A 287 7.90 9.60 -4.75
C PHE A 287 8.68 10.48 -3.76
N SER A 288 8.00 10.97 -2.71
CA SER A 288 8.63 11.78 -1.66
C SER A 288 9.51 10.93 -0.74
N SER A 289 9.08 9.71 -0.44
CA SER A 289 9.77 8.78 0.48
C SER A 289 11.09 8.23 -0.09
N TYR A 290 11.17 8.02 -1.40
CA TYR A 290 12.36 7.51 -2.10
C TYR A 290 13.08 8.59 -2.94
N ASN A 291 12.81 9.88 -2.70
CA ASN A 291 13.60 10.96 -3.29
C ASN A 291 15.03 10.98 -2.72
N ARG A 292 16.02 10.63 -3.55
CA ARG A 292 17.44 10.57 -3.18
C ARG A 292 17.97 11.92 -2.66
N ASN A 293 17.46 13.03 -3.18
CA ASN A 293 17.86 14.39 -2.80
C ASN A 293 17.33 14.84 -1.42
N ASN A 294 16.55 13.99 -0.74
CA ASN A 294 16.19 14.19 0.67
C ASN A 294 17.25 13.62 1.64
N ARG A 295 18.31 12.95 1.17
CA ARG A 295 19.38 12.39 2.01
C ARG A 295 20.78 12.86 1.56
N PRO A 296 21.70 13.11 2.51
CA PRO A 296 23.10 13.38 2.18
C PRO A 296 23.74 12.17 1.49
N GLN A 297 24.74 12.45 0.64
CA GLN A 297 25.52 11.46 -0.09
C GLN A 297 26.97 11.46 0.40
N PRO A 298 27.67 10.32 0.46
CA PRO A 298 27.17 8.95 0.19
C PRO A 298 26.13 8.51 1.24
N LEU A 299 25.27 7.55 0.89
CA LEU A 299 24.27 7.05 1.82
C LEU A 299 24.95 6.27 2.96
N VAL A 300 24.49 6.51 4.18
CA VAL A 300 24.90 5.78 5.39
C VAL A 300 23.76 4.89 5.88
N ASN A 301 24.11 3.76 6.47
CA ASN A 301 23.17 2.81 7.06
C ASN A 301 22.30 3.49 8.15
N THR A 302 20.97 3.45 7.99
CA THR A 302 20.00 3.88 9.03
C THR A 302 19.05 2.75 9.49
N GLN A 303 19.44 1.49 9.28
CA GLN A 303 18.65 0.30 9.60
C GLN A 303 18.64 -0.05 11.10
N GLY A 304 17.58 -0.76 11.52
CA GLY A 304 17.49 -1.40 12.83
C GLY A 304 17.18 -0.44 13.98
N HIS A 305 18.22 0.15 14.57
CA HIS A 305 18.11 0.91 15.82
C HIS A 305 17.73 2.38 15.57
N ILE A 306 16.72 2.89 16.29
CA ILE A 306 16.36 4.32 16.25
C ILE A 306 16.69 4.99 17.58
N SER A 307 17.79 5.75 17.64
CA SER A 307 18.15 6.54 18.84
C SER A 307 17.10 7.61 19.18
N PRO A 308 17.05 8.15 20.41
CA PRO A 308 16.09 9.20 20.77
C PRO A 308 16.23 10.49 19.95
N SER A 309 17.44 10.83 19.50
CA SER A 309 17.67 11.97 18.60
C SER A 309 17.19 11.69 17.18
N MET A 310 17.45 10.49 16.65
CA MET A 310 16.96 10.09 15.33
C MET A 310 15.43 9.96 15.31
N ALA A 311 14.82 9.46 16.40
CA ALA A 311 13.38 9.46 16.56
C ALA A 311 12.79 10.87 16.37
N LYS A 312 13.30 11.88 17.08
CA LYS A 312 12.83 13.27 16.94
C LYS A 312 12.96 13.80 15.52
N VAL A 313 14.03 13.46 14.80
CA VAL A 313 14.22 13.85 13.39
C VAL A 313 13.16 13.20 12.49
N VAL A 314 12.94 11.89 12.60
CA VAL A 314 11.96 11.17 11.77
C VAL A 314 10.53 11.59 12.11
N HIS A 315 10.20 11.77 13.39
CA HIS A 315 8.92 12.33 13.82
C HIS A 315 8.69 13.73 13.24
N GLY A 316 9.69 14.62 13.25
CA GLY A 316 9.59 15.95 12.66
C GLY A 316 9.42 15.93 11.12
N ILE A 317 10.02 14.95 10.43
CA ILE A 317 9.78 14.72 9.00
C ILE A 317 8.32 14.32 8.76
N TYR A 318 7.77 13.41 9.56
CA TYR A 318 6.39 12.95 9.42
C TYR A 318 5.36 14.03 9.79
N GLU A 319 5.60 14.76 10.88
CA GLU A 319 4.80 15.93 11.30
C GLU A 319 4.75 16.99 10.19
N LYS A 320 5.89 17.32 9.58
CA LYS A 320 5.96 18.25 8.45
C LYS A 320 5.25 17.71 7.20
N ALA A 321 5.40 16.43 6.89
CA ALA A 321 4.77 15.81 5.71
C ALA A 321 3.23 15.72 5.83
N LEU A 322 2.70 15.69 7.05
CA LEU A 322 1.26 15.56 7.33
C LEU A 322 0.61 16.88 7.80
N GLY A 323 1.40 17.93 8.01
CA GLY A 323 0.94 19.27 8.42
C GLY A 323 0.43 19.35 9.86
N SER A 324 0.56 18.29 10.66
CA SER A 324 0.04 18.26 12.04
C SER A 324 0.68 17.14 12.86
N ASN A 325 0.46 17.20 14.18
CA ASN A 325 0.76 16.10 15.11
C ASN A 325 -0.41 15.09 15.28
N GLN A 326 -1.39 15.11 14.37
CA GLN A 326 -2.63 14.31 14.39
C GLN A 326 -3.62 14.52 15.55
N ALA A 327 -3.40 15.50 16.45
CA ALA A 327 -4.31 15.77 17.56
C ALA A 327 -5.75 16.12 17.11
N ALA A 328 -5.91 16.72 15.93
CA ALA A 328 -7.20 17.08 15.33
C ALA A 328 -8.08 15.87 14.94
N PHE A 329 -7.51 14.66 14.85
CA PHE A 329 -8.27 13.43 14.61
C PHE A 329 -8.62 12.72 15.92
N SER A 330 -7.65 12.59 16.83
CA SER A 330 -7.87 12.02 18.17
C SER A 330 -6.71 12.33 19.12
N PRO A 331 -6.97 12.55 20.42
CA PRO A 331 -5.93 12.57 21.45
C PRO A 331 -5.07 11.29 21.51
N LEU A 332 -5.59 10.14 21.06
CA LEU A 332 -4.83 8.88 21.01
C LEU A 332 -3.94 8.71 19.77
N LEU A 333 -4.11 9.57 18.76
CA LEU A 333 -3.19 9.69 17.62
C LEU A 333 -2.20 10.86 17.79
N CYS A 334 -2.44 11.76 18.75
CA CYS A 334 -1.56 12.88 19.04
C CYS A 334 -0.12 12.43 19.31
N VAL A 335 0.84 12.98 18.55
CA VAL A 335 2.27 12.74 18.74
C VAL A 335 2.88 13.91 19.51
N ASP A 336 2.88 13.79 20.84
CA ASP A 336 3.50 14.75 21.77
C ASP A 336 5.04 14.64 21.82
N ASP A 337 5.69 15.61 22.45
CA ASP A 337 7.16 15.71 22.49
C ASP A 337 7.84 14.53 23.22
N ASP A 338 7.14 13.89 24.16
CA ASP A 338 7.59 12.66 24.81
C ASP A 338 7.52 11.48 23.83
N THR A 339 6.42 11.34 23.08
CA THR A 339 6.27 10.34 22.02
C THR A 339 7.32 10.53 20.91
N LYS A 340 7.69 11.79 20.60
CA LYS A 340 8.78 12.09 19.64
C LYS A 340 10.14 11.53 20.04
N THR A 341 10.34 11.10 21.29
CA THR A 341 11.56 10.37 21.74
C THR A 341 11.54 8.87 21.43
N GLN A 342 10.38 8.30 21.11
CA GLN A 342 10.18 6.86 20.88
C GLN A 342 10.31 6.51 19.40
N PRO A 343 10.68 5.25 19.04
CA PRO A 343 10.70 4.84 17.63
C PRO A 343 9.34 5.13 16.95
N PRO A 344 9.32 5.90 15.85
CA PRO A 344 8.09 6.22 15.15
C PRO A 344 7.50 4.98 14.49
N TYR A 345 6.16 4.92 14.47
CA TYR A 345 5.40 3.91 13.74
C TYR A 345 4.57 4.63 12.68
N LEU A 346 4.63 4.13 11.45
CA LEU A 346 3.81 4.58 10.34
C LEU A 346 2.76 3.54 9.95
N ALA A 347 1.67 4.02 9.38
CA ALA A 347 0.69 3.24 8.65
C ALA A 347 0.29 4.02 7.40
N VAL A 348 -0.31 3.34 6.43
CA VAL A 348 -0.82 3.99 5.22
C VAL A 348 -2.31 3.66 5.12
N SER A 349 -3.16 4.68 5.10
CA SER A 349 -4.61 4.58 4.95
C SER A 349 -5.20 5.94 4.60
N ASP A 350 -6.09 5.98 3.61
CA ASP A 350 -6.74 7.23 3.18
C ASP A 350 -7.90 7.67 4.07
N TRP A 351 -8.60 6.71 4.67
CA TRP A 351 -9.92 6.92 5.29
C TRP A 351 -9.87 6.88 6.82
N TYR A 352 -8.90 6.18 7.39
CA TYR A 352 -8.84 5.87 8.82
C TYR A 352 -8.94 7.12 9.71
N CYS A 353 -8.14 8.16 9.46
CA CYS A 353 -8.12 9.36 10.30
C CYS A 353 -9.44 10.15 10.26
N ASP A 354 -10.06 10.26 9.09
CA ASP A 354 -11.33 10.96 8.92
C ASP A 354 -12.51 10.14 9.49
N PHE A 355 -12.43 8.80 9.49
CA PHE A 355 -13.37 7.93 10.22
C PHE A 355 -13.16 7.92 11.75
N VAL A 356 -11.93 8.11 12.24
CA VAL A 356 -11.67 8.38 13.66
C VAL A 356 -12.27 9.72 14.08
N ARG A 357 -12.02 10.80 13.34
CA ARG A 357 -12.56 12.14 13.63
C ARG A 357 -14.09 12.19 13.61
N SER A 358 -14.73 11.42 12.73
CA SER A 358 -16.19 11.31 12.65
C SER A 358 -16.81 10.30 13.62
N GLY A 359 -16.02 9.61 14.45
CA GLY A 359 -16.49 8.68 15.47
C GLY A 359 -16.90 7.28 14.97
N GLN A 360 -16.77 7.00 13.67
CA GLN A 360 -17.04 5.67 13.11
C GLN A 360 -15.97 4.63 13.52
N ILE A 361 -14.74 5.10 13.77
CA ILE A 361 -13.69 4.33 14.44
C ILE A 361 -13.45 4.94 15.83
N THR A 362 -13.83 4.22 16.89
CA THR A 362 -13.49 4.57 18.27
C THR A 362 -12.13 3.97 18.65
N LEU A 363 -11.19 4.79 19.12
CA LEU A 363 -9.86 4.35 19.55
C LEU A 363 -9.81 4.02 21.04
N HIS A 364 -9.07 2.97 21.38
CA HIS A 364 -8.83 2.51 22.74
C HIS A 364 -7.33 2.33 22.97
N LYS A 365 -6.79 2.83 24.10
CA LYS A 365 -5.36 2.71 24.42
C LYS A 365 -5.07 1.44 25.19
N GLY A 366 -4.19 0.58 24.66
CA GLY A 366 -3.69 -0.60 25.37
C GLY A 366 -3.42 -1.80 24.46
N LYS A 367 -3.49 -2.99 25.05
CA LYS A 367 -3.54 -4.30 24.36
C LYS A 367 -4.81 -5.01 24.81
N VAL A 368 -5.39 -5.86 23.97
CA VAL A 368 -6.41 -6.82 24.41
C VAL A 368 -5.70 -7.99 25.07
N GLU A 369 -5.99 -8.24 26.35
CA GLU A 369 -5.38 -9.33 27.12
C GLU A 369 -6.19 -10.62 27.02
N ALA A 370 -7.52 -10.52 27.01
CA ALA A 370 -8.45 -11.64 26.89
C ALA A 370 -9.77 -11.23 26.22
N LEU A 371 -10.48 -12.21 25.67
CA LEU A 371 -11.86 -12.11 25.21
C LEU A 371 -12.73 -13.09 26.02
N ASP A 372 -13.70 -12.53 26.75
CA ASP A 372 -14.61 -13.21 27.66
C ASP A 372 -16.02 -13.14 27.05
N GLY A 373 -16.42 -14.19 26.32
CA GLY A 373 -17.63 -14.20 25.51
C GLY A 373 -17.58 -13.17 24.37
N ASP A 374 -18.35 -12.09 24.54
CA ASP A 374 -18.45 -10.93 23.65
C ASP A 374 -17.79 -9.67 24.25
N THR A 375 -16.95 -9.83 25.27
CA THR A 375 -16.36 -8.71 26.00
C THR A 375 -14.84 -8.79 26.01
N ALA A 376 -14.18 -7.77 25.46
CA ALA A 376 -12.72 -7.69 25.44
C ALA A 376 -12.18 -6.96 26.67
N VAL A 377 -11.13 -7.52 27.29
CA VAL A 377 -10.45 -6.95 28.46
C VAL A 377 -9.15 -6.28 28.03
N LEU A 378 -8.97 -5.01 28.42
CA LEU A 378 -7.80 -4.21 28.04
C LEU A 378 -6.75 -4.12 29.15
N SER A 379 -5.48 -4.23 28.76
CA SER A 379 -4.31 -4.14 29.62
C SER A 379 -4.23 -2.84 30.43
N ASN A 380 -3.49 -2.86 31.54
CA ASN A 380 -3.11 -1.67 32.32
C ASN A 380 -4.30 -0.83 32.82
N GLY A 381 -5.44 -1.46 33.11
CA GLY A 381 -6.65 -0.76 33.53
C GLY A 381 -7.37 0.00 32.41
N GLY A 382 -7.09 -0.32 31.13
CA GLY A 382 -7.74 0.29 29.97
C GLY A 382 -9.25 0.02 29.85
N GLY A 383 -9.82 -0.79 30.75
CA GLY A 383 -11.26 -1.06 30.84
C GLY A 383 -11.70 -2.32 30.11
N ARG A 384 -13.00 -2.39 29.81
CA ARG A 384 -13.65 -3.44 29.03
C ARG A 384 -14.33 -2.84 27.81
N ILE A 385 -14.40 -3.61 26.73
CA ILE A 385 -15.24 -3.33 25.56
C ILE A 385 -16.26 -4.46 25.47
N ASP A 386 -17.44 -4.26 26.05
CA ASP A 386 -18.57 -5.20 26.01
C ASP A 386 -19.34 -5.08 24.69
N ASP A 387 -20.24 -6.01 24.35
CA ASP A 387 -21.07 -6.00 23.12
C ASP A 387 -20.24 -6.06 21.81
N VAL A 388 -19.18 -6.86 21.79
CA VAL A 388 -18.38 -7.13 20.59
C VAL A 388 -19.17 -8.03 19.62
N ALA A 389 -19.25 -7.61 18.37
CA ALA A 389 -19.87 -8.36 17.28
C ALA A 389 -18.98 -9.47 16.73
N ALA A 390 -17.71 -9.10 16.51
CA ALA A 390 -16.64 -9.90 15.93
C ALA A 390 -15.29 -9.24 16.25
N VAL A 391 -14.21 -10.02 16.21
CA VAL A 391 -12.84 -9.57 16.44
C VAL A 391 -12.01 -9.79 15.18
N VAL A 392 -11.29 -8.75 14.76
CA VAL A 392 -10.38 -8.74 13.61
C VAL A 392 -8.96 -8.53 14.11
N VAL A 393 -8.14 -9.58 14.04
CA VAL A 393 -6.83 -9.67 14.71
C VAL A 393 -5.70 -9.33 13.74
N ALA A 394 -5.01 -8.22 13.98
CA ALA A 394 -3.96 -7.66 13.13
C ALA A 394 -2.58 -7.68 13.82
N THR A 395 -2.29 -8.72 14.62
CA THR A 395 -1.09 -8.81 15.49
C THR A 395 0.16 -9.41 14.83
N GLY A 396 0.22 -9.45 13.50
CA GLY A 396 1.40 -9.88 12.74
C GLY A 396 1.47 -11.38 12.46
N PHE A 397 2.65 -11.85 12.04
CA PHE A 397 2.87 -13.17 11.45
C PHE A 397 4.12 -13.83 12.02
N ASP A 398 4.02 -15.15 12.22
CA ASP A 398 5.11 -16.03 12.58
C ASP A 398 5.79 -16.54 11.29
N PRO A 399 7.06 -16.20 11.04
CA PRO A 399 7.81 -16.65 9.86
C PRO A 399 8.30 -18.11 9.97
N SER A 400 8.16 -18.76 11.14
CA SER A 400 8.69 -20.12 11.36
C SER A 400 8.18 -21.17 10.36
N PRO A 401 6.90 -21.19 9.93
CA PRO A 401 6.40 -22.13 8.91
C PRO A 401 6.95 -21.88 7.49
N CYS A 402 7.65 -20.77 7.26
CA CYS A 402 8.35 -20.51 6.01
C CYS A 402 9.80 -21.07 6.00
N LEU A 403 10.17 -21.82 7.07
CA LEU A 403 11.50 -22.38 7.33
C LEU A 403 11.47 -23.81 7.93
N ASP A 404 10.29 -24.36 8.22
CA ASP A 404 10.11 -25.61 9.00
C ASP A 404 10.61 -26.87 8.28
N PHE A 405 10.83 -26.79 6.97
CA PHE A 405 11.48 -27.80 6.14
C PHE A 405 12.99 -27.94 6.40
N PHE A 406 13.64 -26.97 7.04
CA PHE A 406 15.05 -27.08 7.38
C PHE A 406 15.29 -27.92 8.65
N PRO A 407 16.37 -28.73 8.69
CA PRO A 407 16.74 -29.49 9.87
C PRO A 407 17.37 -28.56 10.91
N LYS A 408 17.38 -28.99 12.18
CA LYS A 408 17.74 -28.14 13.31
C LYS A 408 19.16 -27.56 13.21
N ASP A 409 20.13 -28.35 12.75
CA ASP A 409 21.53 -27.95 12.56
C ASP A 409 21.68 -26.83 11.51
N VAL A 410 20.93 -26.90 10.41
CA VAL A 410 20.88 -25.82 9.40
C VAL A 410 20.21 -24.57 9.98
N LEU A 411 19.12 -24.73 10.73
CA LEU A 411 18.46 -23.62 11.43
C LEU A 411 19.37 -22.95 12.47
N ASP A 412 20.10 -23.75 13.27
CA ASP A 412 21.09 -23.28 14.25
C ASP A 412 22.21 -22.48 13.55
N THR A 413 22.69 -22.95 12.40
CA THR A 413 23.73 -22.31 11.58
C THR A 413 23.29 -20.93 11.06
N MET A 414 22.00 -20.74 10.75
CA MET A 414 21.43 -19.44 10.37
C MET A 414 20.97 -18.60 11.58
N HIS A 415 21.35 -19.02 12.79
CA HIS A 415 20.91 -18.46 14.07
C HIS A 415 19.39 -18.28 14.16
N PHE A 416 18.61 -19.26 13.70
CA PHE A 416 17.15 -19.19 13.72
C PHE A 416 16.61 -19.00 15.15
N SER A 417 15.61 -18.13 15.30
CA SER A 417 15.01 -17.82 16.58
C SER A 417 13.51 -17.50 16.45
N PRO A 418 12.60 -18.45 16.78
CA PRO A 418 11.15 -18.21 16.70
C PRO A 418 10.65 -17.15 17.70
N LYS A 419 11.43 -16.82 18.74
CA LYS A 419 11.18 -15.70 19.66
C LYS A 419 11.26 -14.32 18.97
N HIS A 420 12.05 -14.19 17.92
CA HIS A 420 12.39 -12.91 17.28
C HIS A 420 11.71 -12.81 15.92
N THR A 421 10.38 -12.73 15.92
CA THR A 421 9.54 -12.71 14.71
C THR A 421 10.02 -11.68 13.68
N GLU A 422 10.45 -10.50 14.12
CA GLU A 422 10.97 -9.39 13.32
C GLU A 422 12.35 -9.65 12.66
N LEU A 423 13.17 -10.51 13.28
CA LEU A 423 14.55 -10.84 12.87
C LEU A 423 14.83 -12.33 13.09
N PRO A 424 14.09 -13.24 12.40
CA PRO A 424 14.05 -14.66 12.73
C PRO A 424 15.34 -15.39 12.36
N LEU A 425 16.06 -14.93 11.34
CA LEU A 425 17.37 -15.44 10.90
C LEU A 425 18.42 -14.34 10.99
N ALA A 426 19.68 -14.71 11.23
CA ALA A 426 20.82 -13.83 11.02
C ALA A 426 21.60 -14.31 9.79
N LEU A 427 21.48 -13.55 8.69
CA LEU A 427 22.03 -13.89 7.39
C LEU A 427 23.05 -12.84 6.95
N ALA A 428 24.04 -13.29 6.18
CA ALA A 428 25.09 -12.46 5.60
C ALA A 428 24.58 -11.67 4.39
N PHE A 429 25.34 -10.64 4.04
CA PHE A 429 25.15 -9.73 2.93
C PHE A 429 23.69 -9.27 2.76
N HIS A 430 23.18 -8.58 3.78
CA HIS A 430 21.84 -8.00 3.84
C HIS A 430 20.72 -9.01 3.56
N GLY A 431 20.83 -10.21 4.15
CA GLY A 431 19.80 -11.24 4.05
C GLY A 431 19.87 -12.11 2.81
N ALA A 432 21.00 -12.12 2.09
CA ALA A 432 21.15 -12.88 0.85
C ALA A 432 21.75 -14.28 1.06
N THR A 433 22.66 -14.47 2.02
CA THR A 433 23.50 -15.68 2.12
C THR A 433 23.70 -16.19 3.54
N CYS A 434 24.18 -17.43 3.65
CA CYS A 434 24.71 -18.00 4.90
C CYS A 434 26.19 -18.35 4.68
N HIS A 435 27.10 -17.86 5.53
CA HIS A 435 28.55 -18.04 5.34
C HIS A 435 28.97 -19.52 5.31
N ASP A 436 28.48 -20.31 6.25
CA ASP A 436 28.85 -21.72 6.39
C ASP A 436 28.15 -22.65 5.37
N LEU A 437 27.11 -22.14 4.69
CA LEU A 437 26.31 -22.87 3.70
C LEU A 437 26.38 -22.16 2.33
N SER A 438 27.55 -22.19 1.70
CA SER A 438 27.82 -21.53 0.40
C SER A 438 26.93 -21.99 -0.79
N ASN A 439 26.12 -23.03 -0.59
CA ASN A 439 25.12 -23.52 -1.53
C ASN A 439 23.66 -23.20 -1.13
N LEU A 440 23.45 -22.31 -0.15
CA LEU A 440 22.16 -21.79 0.28
C LEU A 440 22.10 -20.27 0.10
N GLY A 441 21.02 -19.80 -0.53
CA GLY A 441 20.72 -18.39 -0.73
C GLY A 441 19.30 -18.05 -0.28
N PHE A 442 19.08 -16.78 0.05
CA PHE A 442 17.79 -16.22 0.43
C PHE A 442 17.50 -15.01 -0.45
N VAL A 443 16.25 -14.87 -0.86
CA VAL A 443 15.80 -13.68 -1.59
C VAL A 443 14.42 -13.27 -1.05
N GLY A 444 14.26 -12.01 -0.68
CA GLY A 444 13.01 -11.45 -0.15
C GLY A 444 12.62 -11.87 1.28
N PHE A 445 13.44 -12.64 1.99
CA PHE A 445 13.09 -13.12 3.34
C PHE A 445 13.29 -12.03 4.42
N TYR A 446 12.47 -10.99 4.39
CA TYR A 446 12.50 -9.88 5.34
C TYR A 446 11.18 -9.10 5.38
N ARG A 447 11.06 -8.18 6.35
CA ARG A 447 9.85 -7.41 6.62
C ARG A 447 9.80 -6.08 5.85
N SER A 448 9.65 -6.10 4.50
CA SER A 448 9.35 -4.91 3.67
C SER A 448 9.12 -5.18 2.17
N PRO A 449 8.35 -4.35 1.43
CA PRO A 449 8.21 -4.41 -0.04
C PRO A 449 9.39 -3.81 -0.81
N TYR A 450 10.57 -4.45 -0.79
CA TYR A 450 11.74 -3.94 -1.53
C TYR A 450 12.02 -4.74 -2.81
N TRP A 451 11.16 -4.57 -3.82
CA TRP A 451 11.30 -5.21 -5.14
C TRP A 451 12.68 -5.02 -5.76
N GLY A 452 13.26 -3.82 -5.68
CA GLY A 452 14.65 -3.59 -6.12
C GLY A 452 15.70 -4.33 -5.29
N VAL A 453 15.49 -4.55 -3.99
CA VAL A 453 16.44 -5.30 -3.14
C VAL A 453 16.31 -6.80 -3.38
N MET A 454 15.09 -7.31 -3.60
CA MET A 454 14.86 -8.65 -4.14
C MET A 454 15.62 -8.85 -5.45
N GLN A 455 15.54 -7.87 -6.34
CA GLN A 455 16.29 -7.82 -7.60
C GLN A 455 17.82 -7.89 -7.37
N MET A 456 18.31 -7.14 -6.39
CA MET A 456 19.73 -7.10 -6.10
C MET A 456 20.27 -8.36 -5.42
N GLN A 457 19.53 -8.92 -4.46
CA GLN A 457 19.87 -10.19 -3.78
C GLN A 457 20.03 -11.33 -4.77
N ALA A 458 19.11 -11.43 -5.73
CA ALA A 458 19.15 -12.47 -6.76
C ALA A 458 20.32 -12.30 -7.75
N ARG A 459 20.63 -11.07 -8.21
CA ARG A 459 21.88 -10.78 -8.97
C ARG A 459 23.14 -11.14 -8.19
N PHE A 460 23.17 -10.81 -6.90
CA PHE A 460 24.28 -11.11 -6.00
C PHE A 460 24.53 -12.62 -5.87
N LEU A 461 23.48 -13.43 -5.71
CA LEU A 461 23.60 -14.89 -5.69
C LEU A 461 24.13 -15.47 -7.01
N VAL A 462 23.67 -14.95 -8.16
CA VAL A 462 24.16 -15.37 -9.49
C VAL A 462 25.65 -15.08 -9.64
N GLU A 463 26.09 -13.87 -9.28
CA GLU A 463 27.51 -13.48 -9.32
C GLU A 463 28.36 -14.36 -8.41
N LEU A 464 27.92 -14.56 -7.16
CA LEU A 464 28.60 -15.36 -6.14
C LEU A 464 28.78 -16.82 -6.56
N TRP A 465 27.75 -17.42 -7.16
CA TRP A 465 27.76 -18.84 -7.52
C TRP A 465 28.41 -19.13 -8.89
N THR A 466 28.41 -18.19 -9.83
CA THR A 466 29.04 -18.38 -11.14
C THR A 466 30.54 -18.04 -11.14
N LYS A 467 30.98 -17.01 -10.40
CA LYS A 467 32.36 -16.49 -10.48
C LYS A 467 33.29 -16.89 -9.32
N SER A 468 32.94 -17.97 -8.61
CA SER A 468 33.49 -18.56 -7.35
C SER A 468 34.92 -18.23 -6.83
N ILE A 469 35.87 -17.73 -7.62
CA ILE A 469 37.24 -17.34 -7.21
C ILE A 469 37.68 -15.98 -7.81
N LEU A 470 37.02 -15.46 -8.84
CA LEU A 470 37.43 -14.30 -9.65
C LEU A 470 36.49 -13.08 -9.48
N PHE A 471 36.06 -12.80 -8.24
CA PHE A 471 35.24 -11.64 -7.94
C PHE A 471 35.96 -10.31 -8.22
N ALA A 472 35.22 -9.34 -8.78
CA ALA A 472 35.70 -7.97 -8.94
C ALA A 472 36.14 -7.38 -7.58
N LEU A 473 36.99 -6.36 -7.61
CA LEU A 473 37.50 -5.74 -6.38
C LEU A 473 36.37 -5.22 -5.46
N PRO A 474 35.30 -4.55 -5.96
CA PRO A 474 34.20 -4.08 -5.11
C PRO A 474 33.47 -5.24 -4.39
N MET A 475 33.14 -6.32 -5.08
CA MET A 475 32.54 -7.52 -4.49
C MET A 475 33.40 -8.09 -3.36
N ARG A 476 34.73 -8.19 -3.55
CA ARG A 476 35.64 -8.70 -2.52
C ARG A 476 35.72 -7.79 -1.30
N GLN A 477 35.70 -6.48 -1.50
CA GLN A 477 35.69 -5.50 -0.42
C GLN A 477 34.38 -5.57 0.37
N ALA A 478 33.24 -5.58 -0.33
CA ALA A 478 31.92 -5.68 0.28
C ALA A 478 31.76 -6.96 1.11
N LEU A 479 32.22 -8.11 0.60
CA LEU A 479 32.26 -9.38 1.33
C LEU A 479 33.21 -9.36 2.53
N SER A 480 34.33 -8.63 2.47
CA SER A 480 35.30 -8.58 3.60
C SER A 480 34.93 -7.56 4.67
N THR A 481 33.94 -6.70 4.43
CA THR A 481 33.44 -5.69 5.39
C THR A 481 32.00 -5.93 5.83
N ASP A 482 31.32 -6.98 5.36
CA ASP A 482 29.96 -7.29 5.77
C ASP A 482 29.87 -7.59 7.28
N ASP A 483 28.94 -6.91 7.95
CA ASP A 483 28.62 -7.11 9.36
C ASP A 483 27.15 -7.49 9.58
N SER A 484 26.41 -7.83 8.52
CA SER A 484 24.96 -8.05 8.52
C SER A 484 24.51 -9.03 9.61
N MET A 485 25.18 -10.19 9.76
CA MET A 485 24.84 -11.19 10.77
C MET A 485 25.02 -10.63 12.20
N ARG A 486 26.19 -10.06 12.49
CA ARG A 486 26.51 -9.45 13.80
C ARG A 486 25.48 -8.40 14.18
N ARG A 487 25.18 -7.49 13.25
CA ARG A 487 24.21 -6.41 13.42
C ARG A 487 22.78 -6.93 13.64
N ILE A 488 22.35 -7.97 12.93
CA ILE A 488 21.04 -8.61 13.16
C ILE A 488 20.96 -9.23 14.57
N LEU A 489 22.04 -9.88 15.02
CA LEU A 489 22.11 -10.46 16.36
C LEU A 489 22.12 -9.38 17.46
N GLU A 490 22.80 -8.26 17.25
CA GLU A 490 22.81 -7.08 18.14
C GLU A 490 21.46 -6.36 18.23
N LEU A 491 20.63 -6.45 17.17
CA LEU A 491 19.28 -5.87 17.12
C LEU A 491 18.20 -6.76 17.76
N ARG A 492 18.51 -8.01 18.09
CA ARG A 492 17.59 -8.88 18.85
C ARG A 492 17.49 -8.36 20.29
N ASP A 493 16.28 -8.35 20.83
CA ASP A 493 15.95 -7.74 22.12
C ASP A 493 16.23 -6.23 22.26
N ASP A 494 16.56 -5.50 21.18
CA ASP A 494 16.70 -4.04 21.21
C ASP A 494 15.34 -3.36 21.50
N PRO A 495 15.17 -2.65 22.63
CA PRO A 495 13.91 -1.98 22.96
C PRO A 495 13.58 -0.80 22.04
N ARG A 496 14.52 -0.39 21.17
CA ARG A 496 14.40 0.72 20.22
C ARG A 496 14.50 0.26 18.75
N LEU A 497 14.28 -1.03 18.50
CA LEU A 497 14.12 -1.60 17.16
C LEU A 497 13.04 -0.85 16.37
N SER A 498 13.35 -0.51 15.13
CA SER A 498 12.43 0.15 14.20
C SER A 498 11.26 -0.79 13.81
N GLN A 499 10.18 -0.19 13.32
CA GLN A 499 9.04 -0.95 12.78
C GLN A 499 9.44 -1.86 11.60
N PHE A 500 10.45 -1.44 10.82
CA PHE A 500 11.01 -2.17 9.69
C PHE A 500 12.53 -2.29 9.88
N PRO A 501 13.05 -3.37 10.50
CA PRO A 501 14.48 -3.47 10.84
C PRO A 501 15.43 -3.31 9.65
N MET A 502 15.02 -3.77 8.46
CA MET A 502 15.77 -3.63 7.21
C MET A 502 15.50 -2.30 6.46
N GLY A 503 14.82 -1.35 7.11
CA GLY A 503 14.02 -0.27 6.49
C GLY A 503 14.69 0.76 5.57
N ASP A 504 16.00 0.68 5.33
CA ASP A 504 16.75 1.63 4.50
C ASP A 504 16.90 1.13 3.05
N TYR A 505 15.82 1.23 2.27
CA TYR A 505 15.81 0.85 0.85
C TYR A 505 16.91 1.54 0.03
N PRO A 506 17.11 2.88 0.11
CA PRO A 506 18.16 3.54 -0.67
C PRO A 506 19.57 3.07 -0.35
N TRP A 507 19.90 2.85 0.93
CA TRP A 507 21.22 2.35 1.31
C TRP A 507 21.44 0.91 0.83
N LEU A 508 20.46 0.02 1.01
CA LEU A 508 20.55 -1.35 0.47
C LEU A 508 20.82 -1.37 -1.04
N MET A 509 20.10 -0.56 -1.81
CA MET A 509 20.31 -0.47 -3.25
C MET A 509 21.71 0.07 -3.60
N GLN A 510 22.32 0.91 -2.76
CA GLN A 510 23.71 1.35 -2.91
C GLN A 510 24.69 0.21 -2.65
N GLU A 511 24.61 -0.48 -1.52
CA GLU A 511 25.59 -1.53 -1.14
C GLU A 511 25.60 -2.68 -2.13
N PHE A 512 24.43 -3.16 -2.55
CA PHE A 512 24.32 -4.20 -3.57
C PHE A 512 24.87 -3.73 -4.93
N ALA A 513 24.54 -2.50 -5.36
CA ALA A 513 25.01 -1.97 -6.62
C ALA A 513 26.54 -1.82 -6.65
N GLN A 514 27.14 -1.34 -5.55
CA GLN A 514 28.59 -1.26 -5.39
C GLN A 514 29.24 -2.65 -5.47
N ALA A 515 28.74 -3.63 -4.71
CA ALA A 515 29.28 -5.00 -4.75
C ALA A 515 29.18 -5.63 -6.15
N LEU A 516 28.07 -5.41 -6.85
CA LEU A 516 27.82 -5.88 -8.22
C LEU A 516 28.49 -5.03 -9.32
N SER A 517 29.15 -3.92 -8.97
CA SER A 517 29.70 -2.95 -9.93
C SER A 517 28.66 -2.41 -10.93
N ILE A 518 27.44 -2.17 -10.45
CA ILE A 518 26.33 -1.57 -11.20
C ILE A 518 26.30 -0.07 -10.89
N GLU A 519 26.58 0.77 -11.89
CA GLU A 519 26.43 2.22 -11.76
C GLU A 519 24.96 2.64 -11.94
N PRO A 520 24.34 3.35 -10.97
CA PRO A 520 22.94 3.74 -11.06
C PRO A 520 22.74 4.84 -12.12
N SER A 521 22.03 4.50 -13.19
CA SER A 521 21.59 5.43 -14.22
C SER A 521 20.67 6.51 -13.65
N ALA A 522 20.75 7.73 -14.19
CA ALA A 522 19.88 8.85 -13.84
C ALA A 522 19.18 9.39 -15.10
N PRO A 523 17.89 9.79 -15.01
CA PRO A 523 17.23 10.50 -16.10
C PRO A 523 17.78 11.93 -16.23
N SER A 524 17.52 12.58 -17.36
CA SER A 524 17.78 14.01 -17.51
C SER A 524 16.76 14.81 -16.70
N PHE A 525 17.21 15.60 -15.73
CA PHE A 525 16.35 16.50 -14.94
C PHE A 525 16.13 17.87 -15.60
N ALA A 526 16.47 18.04 -16.87
CA ALA A 526 16.28 19.29 -17.60
C ALA A 526 14.78 19.67 -17.67
N GLY A 527 14.42 20.82 -17.11
CA GLY A 527 13.03 21.31 -17.08
C GLY A 527 12.17 20.78 -15.92
N VAL A 528 12.71 19.90 -15.07
CA VAL A 528 12.02 19.43 -13.86
C VAL A 528 11.98 20.55 -12.82
N PRO A 529 10.84 20.85 -12.17
CA PRO A 529 10.78 21.81 -11.07
C PRO A 529 11.69 21.42 -9.90
N LEU A 530 12.35 22.41 -9.31
CA LEU A 530 13.10 22.23 -8.07
C LEU A 530 12.17 22.32 -6.86
N LEU A 531 12.38 21.45 -5.87
CA LEU A 531 11.57 21.44 -4.64
C LEU A 531 12.03 22.56 -3.70
N PRO A 532 11.11 23.35 -3.11
CA PRO A 532 11.49 24.54 -2.33
C PRO A 532 12.36 24.27 -1.08
N HIS A 533 12.27 23.07 -0.49
CA HIS A 533 12.96 22.76 0.77
C HIS A 533 14.44 22.44 0.65
N ASN A 534 14.93 22.08 -0.55
CA ASN A 534 16.33 21.74 -0.80
C ASN A 534 16.89 22.33 -2.13
N ASN A 535 16.04 22.98 -2.94
CA ASN A 535 16.39 23.50 -4.26
C ASN A 535 17.00 22.44 -5.20
N GLN A 536 16.51 21.20 -5.11
CA GLN A 536 16.89 20.07 -5.96
C GLN A 536 15.64 19.48 -6.66
N PRO A 537 15.78 18.81 -7.82
CA PRO A 537 14.67 18.07 -8.41
C PRO A 537 14.28 16.88 -7.53
N LEU A 538 13.07 16.35 -7.74
CA LEU A 538 12.66 15.07 -7.16
C LEU A 538 13.37 13.92 -7.92
N ASP A 539 14.45 13.39 -7.34
CA ASP A 539 15.20 12.25 -7.90
C ASP A 539 14.72 10.95 -7.26
N MET A 540 13.64 10.39 -7.80
CA MET A 540 13.02 9.17 -7.30
C MET A 540 13.91 7.94 -7.54
N LEU A 541 14.16 7.16 -6.48
CA LEU A 541 14.85 5.88 -6.59
C LEU A 541 13.88 4.77 -7.02
N THR A 542 14.11 4.21 -8.22
CA THR A 542 13.34 3.09 -8.76
C THR A 542 14.27 1.95 -9.22
N PRO A 543 13.80 0.69 -9.30
CA PRO A 543 14.60 -0.44 -9.78
C PRO A 543 15.17 -0.25 -11.19
N ALA A 544 14.46 0.48 -12.07
CA ALA A 544 14.91 0.79 -13.43
C ALA A 544 16.18 1.65 -13.53
N ARG A 545 16.64 2.26 -12.43
CA ARG A 545 17.95 2.94 -12.40
C ARG A 545 19.13 1.98 -12.43
N TYR A 546 18.92 0.69 -12.16
CA TYR A 546 19.97 -0.30 -11.91
C TYR A 546 20.07 -1.38 -12.98
N SER A 547 20.23 -0.98 -14.25
CA SER A 547 20.51 -1.93 -15.33
C SER A 547 21.90 -2.54 -15.20
N SER A 548 22.01 -3.86 -15.38
CA SER A 548 23.28 -4.59 -15.37
C SER A 548 23.92 -4.62 -16.77
N LEU A 549 25.25 -4.80 -16.82
CA LEU A 549 25.96 -5.09 -18.08
C LEU A 549 25.47 -6.40 -18.73
N ALA A 550 24.95 -7.34 -17.93
CA ALA A 550 24.39 -8.61 -18.37
C ALA A 550 22.91 -8.53 -18.80
N ASP A 551 22.26 -7.36 -18.72
CA ASP A 551 20.90 -7.18 -19.25
C ASP A 551 20.93 -7.07 -20.78
N SER A 552 19.86 -7.51 -21.46
CA SER A 552 19.73 -7.34 -22.91
C SER A 552 19.47 -5.88 -23.30
N GLU A 553 19.60 -5.54 -24.59
CA GLU A 553 19.31 -4.19 -25.07
C GLU A 553 17.81 -3.85 -24.93
N GLU A 554 16.92 -4.82 -25.07
CA GLU A 554 15.48 -4.66 -24.82
C GLU A 554 15.20 -4.36 -23.34
N ALA A 555 15.87 -5.06 -22.41
CA ALA A 555 15.74 -4.81 -20.98
C ALA A 555 16.30 -3.42 -20.59
N LYS A 556 17.42 -2.99 -21.18
CA LYS A 556 17.96 -1.62 -21.00
C LYS A 556 17.04 -0.55 -21.59
N ALA A 557 16.45 -0.79 -22.76
CA ALA A 557 15.51 0.12 -23.39
C ALA A 557 14.21 0.27 -22.56
N GLU A 558 13.72 -0.82 -21.98
CA GLU A 558 12.58 -0.81 -21.05
C GLU A 558 12.91 -0.09 -19.75
N ALA A 559 14.06 -0.34 -19.13
CA ALA A 559 14.54 0.41 -17.96
C ALA A 559 14.57 1.93 -18.24
N ALA A 560 15.06 2.33 -19.42
CA ALA A 560 15.05 3.72 -19.85
C ALA A 560 13.62 4.27 -20.08
N ARG A 561 12.67 3.46 -20.55
CA ARG A 561 11.24 3.83 -20.65
C ARG A 561 10.61 4.05 -19.28
N LEU A 562 10.91 3.19 -18.30
CA LEU A 562 10.39 3.26 -16.94
C LEU A 562 10.92 4.46 -16.16
N MET A 563 12.21 4.79 -16.33
CA MET A 563 12.77 6.04 -15.80
C MET A 563 12.08 7.28 -16.40
N ARG A 564 11.81 7.30 -17.72
CA ARG A 564 11.05 8.40 -18.35
C ARG A 564 9.62 8.49 -17.82
N ASN A 565 8.87 7.39 -17.75
CA ASN A 565 7.49 7.39 -17.24
C ASN A 565 7.37 7.93 -15.80
N THR A 566 8.38 7.64 -14.97
CA THR A 566 8.50 8.17 -13.60
C THR A 566 8.80 9.66 -13.59
N LEU A 567 9.67 10.14 -14.47
CA LEU A 567 9.94 11.56 -14.66
C LEU A 567 8.71 12.33 -15.17
N ASP A 568 8.02 11.79 -16.17
CA ASP A 568 6.82 12.39 -16.77
C ASP A 568 5.69 12.49 -15.71
N THR A 569 5.53 11.47 -14.87
CA THR A 569 4.57 11.48 -13.76
C THR A 569 4.97 12.50 -12.68
N THR A 570 6.26 12.62 -12.39
CA THR A 570 6.81 13.66 -11.49
C THR A 570 6.50 15.06 -12.02
N ILE A 571 6.81 15.34 -13.29
CA ILE A 571 6.55 16.65 -13.93
C ILE A 571 5.05 16.94 -13.96
N ALA A 572 4.21 15.96 -14.28
CA ALA A 572 2.77 16.14 -14.31
C ALA A 572 2.20 16.49 -12.91
N GLY A 573 2.54 15.75 -11.85
CA GLY A 573 2.07 16.05 -10.49
C GLY A 573 2.61 17.36 -9.91
N LEU A 574 3.82 17.78 -10.30
CA LEU A 574 4.41 19.06 -9.86
C LEU A 574 3.94 20.28 -10.67
N THR A 575 3.46 20.12 -11.92
CA THR A 575 3.20 21.25 -12.84
C THR A 575 1.79 21.30 -13.42
N SER A 576 0.90 20.38 -13.05
CA SER A 576 -0.50 20.35 -13.49
C SER A 576 -1.42 19.95 -12.32
N PRO A 577 -2.75 20.02 -12.46
CA PRO A 577 -3.68 19.55 -11.43
C PRO A 577 -3.74 18.03 -11.23
N LYS A 578 -2.81 17.25 -11.81
CA LYS A 578 -2.79 15.79 -11.66
C LYS A 578 -2.68 15.38 -10.19
N PHE A 579 -3.54 14.45 -9.79
CA PHE A 579 -3.77 13.94 -8.44
C PHE A 579 -4.43 14.93 -7.46
N VAL A 580 -4.82 16.14 -7.90
CA VAL A 580 -5.54 17.09 -7.05
C VAL A 580 -6.98 16.64 -6.81
N ALA A 581 -7.67 16.12 -7.83
CA ALA A 581 -9.01 15.58 -7.66
C ALA A 581 -9.01 14.41 -6.66
N ARG A 582 -8.02 13.51 -6.76
CA ARG A 582 -7.79 12.43 -5.79
C ARG A 582 -7.61 12.93 -4.36
N ALA A 583 -6.78 13.95 -4.16
CA ALA A 583 -6.47 14.52 -2.85
C ALA A 583 -7.65 15.28 -2.24
N VAL A 584 -8.40 16.03 -3.05
CA VAL A 584 -9.64 16.69 -2.65
C VAL A 584 -10.68 15.63 -2.26
N PHE A 585 -10.97 14.65 -3.13
CA PHE A 585 -11.94 13.61 -2.85
C PHE A 585 -11.62 12.87 -1.56
N ARG A 586 -10.36 12.45 -1.34
CA ARG A 586 -9.93 11.85 -0.06
C ARG A 586 -10.29 12.74 1.13
N SER A 587 -9.92 14.01 1.04
CA SER A 587 -9.99 14.94 2.18
C SER A 587 -11.40 15.40 2.53
N LEU A 588 -12.40 15.24 1.66
CA LEU A 588 -13.77 15.68 1.90
C LEU A 588 -14.52 14.86 2.98
N LEU A 589 -14.15 13.59 3.21
CA LEU A 589 -14.86 12.64 4.09
C LEU A 589 -15.25 13.20 5.48
N GLY A 590 -16.53 13.01 5.85
CA GLY A 590 -17.07 13.36 7.16
C GLY A 590 -17.83 14.69 7.17
N THR A 591 -17.94 15.30 8.34
CA THR A 591 -18.76 16.52 8.56
C THR A 591 -17.91 17.78 8.46
N TRP A 592 -18.49 18.83 7.88
CA TRP A 592 -17.98 20.19 7.78
C TRP A 592 -19.03 21.15 8.36
N LYS A 593 -18.57 22.23 8.99
CA LYS A 593 -19.40 23.41 9.23
C LYS A 593 -19.57 24.16 7.91
N LEU A 594 -20.81 24.48 7.54
CA LEU A 594 -21.17 25.19 6.33
C LEU A 594 -21.86 26.51 6.68
N GLU A 595 -21.23 27.62 6.31
CA GLU A 595 -21.82 28.96 6.29
C GLU A 595 -22.03 29.37 4.83
N ARG A 596 -23.17 29.95 4.47
CA ARG A 596 -23.46 30.29 3.08
C ARG A 596 -24.37 31.50 2.93
N ASP A 597 -23.89 32.50 2.20
CA ASP A 597 -24.66 33.67 1.82
C ASP A 597 -25.34 33.45 0.47
N LEU A 598 -26.57 33.96 0.34
CA LEU A 598 -27.33 34.02 -0.91
C LEU A 598 -27.75 35.47 -1.16
N THR A 599 -27.25 36.04 -2.25
CA THR A 599 -27.56 37.40 -2.69
C THR A 599 -28.37 37.34 -3.98
N SER A 600 -29.66 37.64 -3.90
CA SER A 600 -30.51 37.76 -5.09
C SER A 600 -30.48 39.17 -5.68
N ARG A 601 -30.44 39.26 -7.01
CA ARG A 601 -30.66 40.49 -7.76
C ARG A 601 -32.13 40.67 -8.20
N LEU A 602 -32.98 39.68 -7.95
CA LEU A 602 -34.43 39.75 -8.24
C LEU A 602 -35.23 40.12 -6.98
N PRO A 603 -36.04 41.19 -6.99
CA PRO A 603 -36.87 41.58 -5.83
C PRO A 603 -37.88 40.53 -5.37
N SER A 604 -38.16 39.52 -6.20
CA SER A 604 -39.08 38.41 -5.91
C SER A 604 -38.45 37.25 -5.13
N HIS A 605 -37.13 37.22 -4.97
CA HIS A 605 -36.41 36.16 -4.27
C HIS A 605 -35.62 36.76 -3.10
N PRO A 606 -35.79 36.27 -1.86
CA PRO A 606 -35.11 36.85 -0.71
C PRO A 606 -33.62 36.50 -0.69
N SER A 607 -32.78 37.51 -0.46
CA SER A 607 -31.42 37.31 0.03
C SER A 607 -31.44 36.81 1.49
N GLY A 608 -30.34 36.18 1.91
CA GLY A 608 -30.22 35.65 3.26
C GLY A 608 -28.99 34.77 3.48
N HIS A 609 -28.90 34.20 4.68
CA HIS A 609 -27.77 33.42 5.17
C HIS A 609 -28.20 32.02 5.64
N PHE A 610 -27.51 30.99 5.18
CA PHE A 610 -27.61 29.62 5.68
C PHE A 610 -26.46 29.32 6.65
N SER A 611 -26.79 28.78 7.81
CA SER A 611 -25.82 28.24 8.76
C SER A 611 -26.19 26.80 9.12
N GLY A 612 -25.20 25.90 9.05
CA GLY A 612 -25.43 24.48 9.31
C GLY A 612 -24.21 23.59 9.08
N THR A 613 -24.47 22.38 8.60
CA THR A 613 -23.46 21.36 8.33
C THR A 613 -23.59 20.80 6.92
N ALA A 614 -22.46 20.31 6.41
CA ALA A 614 -22.38 19.52 5.19
C ALA A 614 -21.62 18.22 5.47
N GLN A 615 -22.16 17.07 5.07
CA GLN A 615 -21.61 15.75 5.33
C GLN A 615 -21.28 15.04 4.02
N PHE A 616 -20.07 14.50 3.93
CA PHE A 616 -19.62 13.62 2.85
C PHE A 616 -19.55 12.19 3.37
N LEU A 617 -20.53 11.36 3.01
CA LEU A 617 -20.72 10.01 3.52
C LEU A 617 -20.29 8.98 2.47
N LEU A 618 -19.16 8.31 2.72
CA LEU A 618 -18.48 7.45 1.73
C LEU A 618 -19.29 6.18 1.44
N ARG A 619 -19.40 5.81 0.16
CA ARG A 619 -19.99 4.55 -0.29
C ARG A 619 -19.41 4.09 -1.63
N LYS A 620 -19.64 2.82 -1.99
CA LYS A 620 -19.34 2.29 -3.33
C LYS A 620 -20.11 3.09 -4.41
N ARG A 621 -19.45 3.36 -5.54
CA ARG A 621 -20.04 4.03 -6.72
C ARG A 621 -21.33 3.33 -7.12
N THR A 622 -22.38 4.10 -7.37
CA THR A 622 -23.67 3.63 -7.87
C THR A 622 -23.74 3.81 -9.39
N SER A 623 -24.51 2.96 -10.09
CA SER A 623 -24.75 3.12 -11.55
C SER A 623 -25.83 4.16 -11.89
N ASP A 624 -26.57 4.63 -10.87
CA ASP A 624 -27.63 5.63 -10.97
C ASP A 624 -27.16 6.89 -11.75
N GLY A 625 -28.01 7.38 -12.64
CA GLY A 625 -27.81 8.61 -13.43
C GLY A 625 -26.75 8.57 -14.52
N ILE A 626 -25.85 7.58 -14.56
CA ILE A 626 -24.77 7.49 -15.58
C ILE A 626 -25.35 7.45 -17.00
N GLN A 627 -26.47 6.75 -17.20
CA GLN A 627 -27.17 6.64 -18.49
C GLN A 627 -27.77 7.98 -18.99
N CYS A 628 -27.83 9.00 -18.13
CA CYS A 628 -28.32 10.34 -18.44
C CYS A 628 -27.19 11.36 -18.70
N ALA A 629 -25.92 10.95 -18.55
CA ALA A 629 -24.79 11.71 -19.10
C ALA A 629 -24.82 11.64 -20.65
N LYS A 630 -24.35 12.70 -21.30
CA LYS A 630 -24.58 12.92 -22.75
C LYS A 630 -23.84 11.92 -23.66
N ASP A 631 -24.29 11.94 -24.92
CA ASP A 631 -23.85 11.17 -26.10
C ASP A 631 -24.35 9.72 -26.23
N GLY A 632 -25.01 9.14 -25.22
CA GLY A 632 -25.78 7.90 -25.37
C GLY A 632 -24.94 6.63 -25.60
N THR A 633 -23.65 6.78 -25.92
CA THR A 633 -22.62 5.88 -25.42
C THR A 633 -22.65 5.93 -23.90
N PRO A 634 -22.89 4.81 -23.19
CA PRO A 634 -22.45 4.77 -21.80
C PRO A 634 -20.95 5.07 -21.82
N ALA A 635 -20.52 6.05 -21.02
CA ALA A 635 -19.10 6.19 -20.71
C ALA A 635 -18.60 4.81 -20.28
N SER A 636 -17.47 4.37 -20.81
CA SER A 636 -17.04 2.97 -20.78
C SER A 636 -16.48 2.55 -19.41
N TYR A 637 -17.20 2.90 -18.35
CA TYR A 637 -17.12 2.26 -17.06
C TYR A 637 -17.51 0.79 -17.28
N SER A 638 -16.52 -0.09 -17.21
CA SER A 638 -16.79 -1.51 -17.03
C SER A 638 -17.61 -1.68 -15.74
N ASP A 639 -18.58 -2.60 -15.70
CA ASP A 639 -19.29 -3.00 -14.47
C ASP A 639 -18.32 -3.40 -13.32
N ASP A 640 -17.09 -3.71 -13.71
CA ASP A 640 -15.90 -4.02 -12.95
C ASP A 640 -15.22 -2.83 -12.20
N ASP A 641 -15.68 -1.58 -12.38
CA ASP A 641 -15.09 -0.37 -11.77
C ASP A 641 -15.69 -0.02 -10.39
N GLU A 642 -15.05 -0.56 -9.36
CA GLU A 642 -15.39 -0.35 -7.95
C GLU A 642 -14.90 1.00 -7.39
N GLY A 643 -15.18 2.09 -8.09
CA GLY A 643 -14.93 3.43 -7.56
C GLY A 643 -15.74 3.73 -6.29
N MET A 644 -15.45 4.88 -5.68
CA MET A 644 -16.15 5.38 -4.52
C MET A 644 -16.87 6.70 -4.84
N GLU A 645 -17.95 6.96 -4.13
CA GLU A 645 -18.69 8.21 -4.18
C GLU A 645 -19.08 8.66 -2.77
N TYR A 646 -19.41 9.94 -2.62
CA TYR A 646 -20.06 10.44 -1.42
C TYR A 646 -21.54 10.66 -1.68
N LEU A 647 -22.38 10.15 -0.78
CA LEU A 647 -23.67 10.79 -0.52
C LEU A 647 -23.39 12.08 0.25
N TYR A 648 -23.64 13.21 -0.40
CA TYR A 648 -23.47 14.52 0.20
C TYR A 648 -24.80 15.01 0.78
N ILE A 649 -24.80 15.49 2.02
CA ILE A 649 -26.00 15.96 2.72
C ILE A 649 -25.72 17.30 3.41
N GLU A 650 -26.56 18.30 3.14
CA GLU A 650 -26.63 19.53 3.92
C GLU A 650 -27.81 19.49 4.90
N ASP A 651 -27.61 20.04 6.09
CA ASP A 651 -28.69 20.31 7.05
C ASP A 651 -28.36 21.55 7.89
N GLY A 652 -29.32 22.46 8.01
CA GLY A 652 -29.16 23.73 8.71
C GLY A 652 -30.37 24.65 8.58
N GLU A 653 -30.19 25.92 8.94
CA GLU A 653 -31.24 26.95 8.91
C GLU A 653 -30.86 28.05 7.91
N PHE A 654 -31.76 28.39 6.98
CA PHE A 654 -31.65 29.58 6.15
C PHE A 654 -32.52 30.70 6.74
N LYS A 655 -31.92 31.88 6.94
CA LYS A 655 -32.57 33.10 7.42
C LYS A 655 -32.56 34.14 6.32
N THR A 656 -33.73 34.63 5.94
CA THR A 656 -33.82 35.78 5.03
C THR A 656 -33.37 37.05 5.74
N ASP A 657 -32.94 38.05 4.98
CA ASP A 657 -32.61 39.39 5.52
C ASP A 657 -33.82 40.07 6.20
N GLY A 658 -35.04 39.63 5.85
CA GLY A 658 -36.29 40.02 6.51
C GLY A 658 -36.58 39.32 7.84
N GLY A 659 -35.67 38.47 8.34
CA GLY A 659 -35.76 37.80 9.65
C GLY A 659 -36.58 36.51 9.66
N PHE A 660 -37.03 35.99 8.51
CA PHE A 660 -37.73 34.70 8.45
C PHE A 660 -36.74 33.55 8.33
N GLY A 661 -36.74 32.63 9.30
CA GLY A 661 -35.90 31.43 9.33
C GLY A 661 -36.67 30.16 8.98
N PHE A 662 -36.04 29.25 8.21
CA PHE A 662 -36.56 27.91 7.97
C PHE A 662 -35.43 26.88 7.82
N ARG A 663 -35.70 25.62 8.18
CA ARG A 663 -34.75 24.52 7.99
C ARG A 663 -34.58 24.23 6.49
N ALA A 664 -33.35 24.17 6.03
CA ALA A 664 -33.00 23.84 4.65
C ALA A 664 -32.07 22.60 4.62
N THR A 665 -32.31 21.73 3.64
CA THR A 665 -31.49 20.54 3.37
C THR A 665 -31.31 20.39 1.86
N ARG A 666 -30.15 19.90 1.44
CA ARG A 666 -29.82 19.56 0.04
C ARG A 666 -29.06 18.26 0.01
N ARG A 667 -29.17 17.53 -1.10
CA ARG A 667 -28.41 16.31 -1.35
C ARG A 667 -27.85 16.29 -2.77
N TYR A 668 -26.64 15.76 -2.89
CA TYR A 668 -25.91 15.57 -4.15
C TYR A 668 -25.13 14.26 -4.05
N VAL A 669 -24.70 13.71 -5.18
CA VAL A 669 -23.74 12.60 -5.22
C VAL A 669 -22.43 13.13 -5.82
N TRP A 670 -21.31 12.93 -5.12
CA TRP A 670 -19.98 13.33 -5.59
C TRP A 670 -19.19 12.08 -5.97
N ARG A 671 -18.78 11.96 -7.23
CA ARG A 671 -18.05 10.79 -7.75
C ARG A 671 -16.62 11.17 -8.14
N TYR A 672 -15.67 10.34 -7.74
CA TYR A 672 -14.29 10.41 -8.23
C TYR A 672 -14.03 9.31 -9.25
N ASP A 673 -13.46 9.68 -10.39
CA ASP A 673 -13.00 8.75 -11.42
C ASP A 673 -11.46 8.69 -11.43
N GLU A 674 -10.91 7.52 -11.10
CA GLU A 674 -9.46 7.32 -11.00
C GLU A 674 -8.73 7.32 -12.36
N PRO A 675 -9.25 6.69 -13.44
CA PRO A 675 -8.60 6.71 -14.75
C PRO A 675 -8.41 8.12 -15.34
N THR A 676 -9.41 9.01 -15.22
CA THR A 676 -9.32 10.38 -15.72
C THR A 676 -8.85 11.40 -14.67
N ASP A 677 -8.76 11.01 -13.40
CA ASP A 677 -8.56 11.89 -12.23
C ASP A 677 -9.59 13.04 -12.17
N THR A 678 -10.86 12.71 -12.42
CA THR A 678 -11.97 13.68 -12.46
C THR A 678 -12.84 13.61 -11.21
N LEU A 679 -13.27 14.78 -10.71
CA LEU A 679 -14.30 14.90 -9.68
C LEU A 679 -15.58 15.44 -10.30
N SER A 680 -16.71 14.76 -10.10
CA SER A 680 -18.01 15.14 -10.66
C SER A 680 -19.10 15.22 -9.59
N VAL A 681 -20.05 16.14 -9.80
CA VAL A 681 -21.20 16.37 -8.90
C VAL A 681 -22.48 16.05 -9.66
N TRP A 682 -23.38 15.33 -9.02
CA TRP A 682 -24.64 14.84 -9.59
C TRP A 682 -25.81 15.28 -8.71
N PHE A 683 -26.93 15.62 -9.33
CA PHE A 683 -28.17 15.86 -8.58
C PHE A 683 -28.64 14.56 -7.92
N ALA A 684 -29.25 14.66 -6.74
CA ALA A 684 -29.95 13.53 -6.12
C ALA A 684 -31.41 13.50 -6.58
N LYS A 685 -31.99 12.31 -6.79
CA LYS A 685 -33.39 12.17 -7.22
C LYS A 685 -34.36 12.74 -6.17
N PRO A 686 -35.39 13.52 -6.56
CA PRO A 686 -36.34 14.08 -5.60
C PRO A 686 -37.06 13.03 -4.74
N GLU A 687 -37.43 11.90 -5.34
CA GLU A 687 -38.19 10.79 -4.74
C GLU A 687 -37.33 9.79 -3.96
N ASP A 688 -36.05 9.65 -4.33
CA ASP A 688 -35.05 8.86 -3.59
C ASP A 688 -33.73 9.62 -3.53
N GLN A 689 -33.60 10.48 -2.51
CA GLN A 689 -32.45 11.37 -2.38
C GLN A 689 -31.14 10.65 -2.00
N LYS A 690 -31.12 9.30 -1.94
CA LYS A 690 -29.88 8.52 -1.93
C LYS A 690 -29.37 8.23 -3.35
N ARG A 691 -30.17 8.33 -4.40
CA ARG A 691 -29.76 8.00 -5.79
C ARG A 691 -29.35 9.23 -6.58
N ALA A 692 -28.39 9.07 -7.47
CA ALA A 692 -28.05 10.10 -8.45
C ALA A 692 -29.12 10.16 -9.56
N ASP A 693 -29.45 11.37 -10.01
CA ASP A 693 -30.44 11.63 -11.07
C ASP A 693 -29.73 11.84 -12.41
N TYR A 694 -29.05 12.98 -12.57
CA TYR A 694 -28.21 13.30 -13.72
C TYR A 694 -27.01 14.15 -13.31
N LEU A 695 -26.01 14.20 -14.18
CA LEU A 695 -24.78 14.99 -13.98
C LEU A 695 -25.14 16.47 -13.81
N PHE A 696 -24.68 17.08 -12.71
CA PHE A 696 -24.77 18.54 -12.54
C PHE A 696 -23.58 19.19 -13.26
N HIS A 697 -22.36 18.83 -12.88
CA HIS A 697 -21.14 19.31 -13.55
C HIS A 697 -19.90 18.50 -13.14
N GLU A 698 -18.81 18.66 -13.90
CA GLU A 698 -17.47 18.19 -13.55
C GLU A 698 -16.62 19.35 -13.01
N VAL A 699 -15.69 19.07 -12.11
CA VAL A 699 -14.84 20.07 -11.43
C VAL A 699 -13.51 20.19 -12.18
N GLU A 700 -13.37 21.23 -13.02
CA GLU A 700 -12.15 21.50 -13.78
C GLU A 700 -11.16 22.30 -12.91
N PHE A 701 -10.13 21.63 -12.38
CA PHE A 701 -9.06 22.28 -11.61
C PHE A 701 -8.21 23.18 -12.49
N VAL A 702 -8.02 24.43 -12.05
CA VAL A 702 -7.23 25.44 -12.75
C VAL A 702 -5.79 25.37 -12.26
N LYS A 703 -4.84 25.25 -13.20
CA LYS A 703 -3.41 25.29 -12.90
C LYS A 703 -3.04 26.66 -12.29
N PRO A 704 -2.40 26.72 -11.10
CA PRO A 704 -1.97 27.98 -10.51
C PRO A 704 -0.83 28.62 -11.31
N ASP A 705 -0.80 29.95 -11.32
CA ASP A 705 0.30 30.73 -11.89
C ASP A 705 1.62 30.45 -11.16
N ARG A 706 2.76 30.68 -11.84
CA ARG A 706 4.09 30.48 -11.24
C ARG A 706 4.28 31.38 -10.01
N GLY A 707 4.34 30.77 -8.83
CA GLY A 707 4.45 31.46 -7.54
C GLY A 707 3.11 31.63 -6.79
N GLY A 708 1.97 31.27 -7.39
CA GLY A 708 0.64 31.42 -6.79
C GLY A 708 0.23 30.31 -5.82
N ARG A 709 1.13 29.37 -5.45
CA ARG A 709 0.79 28.18 -4.64
C ARG A 709 0.78 28.41 -3.12
N ASP A 710 1.37 29.52 -2.65
CA ASP A 710 1.63 29.74 -1.23
C ASP A 710 0.50 30.48 -0.50
N ALA A 711 -0.34 31.23 -1.22
CA ALA A 711 -1.37 32.10 -0.64
C ALA A 711 -2.82 31.67 -0.95
N ASP A 712 -3.07 31.23 -2.19
CA ASP A 712 -4.39 30.78 -2.64
C ASP A 712 -4.45 29.24 -2.70
N GLY A 713 -5.63 28.68 -2.48
CA GLY A 713 -5.88 27.24 -2.62
C GLY A 713 -5.99 26.81 -4.09
N TRP A 714 -6.23 25.51 -4.30
CA TRP A 714 -6.54 24.98 -5.62
C TRP A 714 -7.88 25.54 -6.10
N LYS A 715 -7.81 26.46 -7.07
CA LYS A 715 -8.99 26.98 -7.76
C LYS A 715 -9.50 25.93 -8.75
N ALA A 716 -10.82 25.77 -8.80
CA ALA A 716 -11.47 25.00 -9.85
C ALA A 716 -12.73 25.73 -10.33
N LYS A 717 -13.21 25.37 -11.52
CA LYS A 717 -14.40 25.94 -12.13
C LYS A 717 -15.30 24.84 -12.67
N ALA A 718 -16.58 25.15 -12.87
CA ALA A 718 -17.50 24.33 -13.63
C ALA A 718 -18.58 25.20 -14.28
N GLY A 719 -19.13 24.75 -15.41
CA GLY A 719 -20.18 25.48 -16.13
C GLY A 719 -21.26 24.54 -16.64
N HIS A 720 -22.53 24.83 -16.35
CA HIS A 720 -23.66 23.97 -16.73
C HIS A 720 -24.91 24.80 -17.06
N LEU A 721 -25.57 24.46 -18.17
CA LEU A 721 -26.86 25.02 -18.54
C LEU A 721 -27.99 24.08 -18.08
N CYS A 722 -28.75 24.48 -17.06
CA CYS A 722 -29.90 23.74 -16.57
C CYS A 722 -31.18 24.34 -17.15
N ILE A 723 -31.72 23.73 -18.22
CA ILE A 723 -32.89 24.24 -18.95
C ILE A 723 -32.61 25.65 -19.50
N ASP A 724 -33.12 26.70 -18.85
CA ASP A 724 -32.95 28.11 -19.24
C ASP A 724 -31.94 28.88 -18.35
N ASP A 725 -31.41 28.26 -17.29
CA ASP A 725 -30.53 28.90 -16.31
C ASP A 725 -29.08 28.43 -16.48
N TYR A 726 -28.14 29.37 -16.67
CA TYR A 726 -26.71 29.08 -16.69
C TYR A 726 -26.09 29.21 -15.30
N TYR A 727 -25.34 28.17 -14.88
CA TYR A 727 -24.60 28.11 -13.62
C TYR A 727 -23.11 28.23 -13.92
N ASP A 728 -22.51 29.34 -13.49
CA ASP A 728 -21.06 29.51 -13.34
C ASP A 728 -20.68 29.11 -11.91
N VAL A 729 -19.85 28.08 -11.76
CA VAL A 729 -19.44 27.54 -10.46
C VAL A 729 -17.93 27.71 -10.28
N LYS A 730 -17.51 28.25 -9.13
CA LYS A 730 -16.11 28.39 -8.76
C LYS A 730 -15.85 27.70 -7.43
N TYR A 731 -14.66 27.13 -7.30
CA TYR A 731 -14.18 26.47 -6.09
C TYR A 731 -12.83 27.03 -5.69
N ASN A 732 -12.53 26.97 -4.40
CA ASN A 732 -11.16 27.11 -3.89
C ASN A 732 -10.95 26.08 -2.77
N PHE A 733 -9.99 25.17 -2.95
CA PHE A 733 -9.65 24.10 -2.00
C PHE A 733 -8.29 24.39 -1.33
N ALA A 734 -8.28 24.81 -0.07
CA ALA A 734 -7.07 25.19 0.65
C ALA A 734 -6.52 24.02 1.49
N PHE A 735 -5.31 23.56 1.16
CA PHE A 735 -4.65 22.46 1.87
C PHE A 735 -3.70 22.95 2.96
N GLU A 736 -3.53 22.12 3.99
CA GLU A 736 -2.41 22.11 4.91
C GLU A 736 -1.74 20.74 4.77
N ALA A 737 -0.56 20.73 4.13
CA ALA A 737 0.10 19.54 3.61
C ALA A 737 -0.83 18.60 2.81
N VAL A 738 -1.28 17.49 3.41
CA VAL A 738 -2.12 16.45 2.77
C VAL A 738 -3.60 16.53 3.15
N ASN A 739 -3.97 17.49 4.01
CA ASN A 739 -5.31 17.63 4.53
C ASN A 739 -5.96 18.91 4.00
N LEU A 740 -7.17 18.78 3.46
CA LEU A 740 -8.00 19.95 3.15
C LEU A 740 -8.41 20.62 4.46
N ARG A 741 -7.97 21.87 4.64
CA ARG A 741 -8.21 22.69 5.84
C ARG A 741 -9.57 23.37 5.76
N ASP A 742 -9.83 24.03 4.64
CA ASP A 742 -11.08 24.70 4.30
C ASP A 742 -11.29 24.68 2.78
N TRP A 743 -12.52 24.93 2.36
CA TRP A 743 -12.82 25.19 0.96
C TRP A 743 -14.03 26.09 0.79
N THR A 744 -14.14 26.73 -0.37
CA THR A 744 -15.32 27.54 -0.74
C THR A 744 -15.92 27.08 -2.06
N ILE A 745 -17.20 27.41 -2.23
CA ILE A 745 -17.93 27.28 -3.48
C ILE A 745 -18.73 28.55 -3.76
N GLU A 746 -18.60 29.09 -4.96
CA GLU A 746 -19.42 30.19 -5.47
C GLU A 746 -20.28 29.66 -6.63
N TYR A 747 -21.58 29.94 -6.59
CA TYR A 747 -22.47 29.78 -7.74
C TYR A 747 -22.94 31.17 -8.17
N THR A 748 -22.75 31.53 -9.43
CA THR A 748 -23.45 32.64 -10.06
C THR A 748 -24.43 32.07 -11.08
N VAL A 749 -25.72 32.32 -10.87
CA VAL A 749 -26.81 31.76 -11.67
C VAL A 749 -27.51 32.88 -12.42
N ASN A 750 -27.54 32.77 -13.75
CA ASN A 750 -28.19 33.74 -14.64
C ASN A 750 -29.20 33.02 -15.54
N GLY A 751 -30.46 33.43 -15.49
CA GLY A 751 -31.53 32.92 -16.35
C GLY A 751 -32.78 33.79 -16.28
N PRO A 752 -33.82 33.53 -17.11
CA PRO A 752 -34.99 34.40 -17.25
C PRO A 752 -35.80 34.63 -15.96
N LYS A 753 -35.63 33.77 -14.96
CA LYS A 753 -36.34 33.81 -13.66
C LYS A 753 -35.41 33.71 -12.44
N LYS A 754 -34.08 33.66 -12.65
CA LYS A 754 -33.08 33.54 -11.59
C LYS A 754 -31.91 34.46 -11.90
N ASP A 755 -31.64 35.38 -10.99
CA ASP A 755 -30.38 36.10 -10.94
C ASP A 755 -29.95 36.20 -9.48
N TYR A 756 -28.94 35.42 -9.12
CA TYR A 756 -28.38 35.39 -7.77
C TYR A 756 -26.93 34.88 -7.77
N THR A 757 -26.21 35.24 -6.72
CA THR A 757 -24.92 34.64 -6.36
C THR A 757 -25.05 33.96 -4.99
N ILE A 758 -24.54 32.74 -4.87
CA ILE A 758 -24.41 31.99 -3.61
C ILE A 758 -22.92 31.82 -3.34
N HIS A 759 -22.48 32.14 -2.13
CA HIS A 759 -21.11 31.88 -1.66
C HIS A 759 -21.16 31.02 -0.40
N GLY A 760 -20.61 29.80 -0.46
CA GLY A 760 -20.53 28.86 0.66
C GLY A 760 -19.10 28.64 1.11
N THR A 761 -18.88 28.60 2.42
CA THR A 761 -17.59 28.33 3.08
C THR A 761 -17.70 27.11 3.97
N TYR A 762 -16.76 26.18 3.84
CA TYR A 762 -16.71 24.91 4.55
C TYR A 762 -15.47 24.85 5.43
N THR A 763 -15.66 24.61 6.72
CA THR A 763 -14.60 24.54 7.75
C THR A 763 -14.76 23.32 8.65
N ARG A 764 -13.73 22.97 9.43
CA ARG A 764 -13.68 21.83 10.35
C ARG A 764 -13.26 22.25 11.75
#